data_AF-A0A8H3APY3-F1
#
_entry.id   AF-A0A8H3APY3-F1
#
_cell.length_a   1.000
_cell.length_b   1.000
_cell.length_c   1.000
_cell.angle_alpha   90.00
_cell.angle_beta   90.00
_cell.angle_gamma   90.00
#
_symmetry.space_group_name_H-M   'P 1'
#
loop_
_entity.id
_entity.type
_entity.pdbx_description
1 polymer ?
#
loop_
_entity_poly.entity_id
_entity_poly.type
_entity_poly.pdbx_seq_one_letter_code
_entity_poly.pdbx_strand_id
1 'polypeptide(L)'
;MGGFGVLILALLPLSGPVSAIPSRSSILSKVPFPSLTDYKHRINGLWGRGNHEGTVRRATNSSDSDSANLWVVDTLYEGQDFFDGFDFYTDKDPTNGQVQYVDRDTAFGENLAYVTSDDKIVMKVDNTTWLTQGQNRKSVRIQSKKRFNGGLFILDLEKAPHGCGTWPAFWTVGPNWPAGGEIDIFEGVHENTRNQATFHTGDGLSFFSFPPIAGLTLGFPSGCTITNPQNFTGNVLATNCYAYADDNAGCGLINDSAASFGAPFNAVGGGVFASRWDSNGVWIWFFHRYTIPNDITNKVPNPELWGKPTALLSNTSCPPNKYFWDHQIVFDITFCGDWAGASYSGDGCPGTCSDHVLDPNNFYNTTWSINYVHVFRNSHVSGSVNAAIPRISPIASGPLALALVTLVIFGTRQEMTCKNAEPFRARNVVLVLSALTTQSHALSLHLPRSPTNMYLSKPFSAIKRAFTAGRRQNSTPNSNSNDTANLWVVDSLYEGQNFYDQWDFFNYPDPTNGMVEYVDRETAFREGLAYVTPNNKIVMKVDNTTVLKAGEYRKSVRIQSKKRYNGGLFIIDIERAPHACSAWPAFWTVGPNWPHGGEIDIFEGVHESTKNQATFHTASGCKITEPQNFTGNLVSDDCSHDYGGMGCGLINDSVASFGAPFNAVGGGVFATRWDDDGVWGWFFHRSTIPRDITSNTPNPKNWGKPTVLLSPRSCPPRKYFWDHVIVFDITLCGDLGGPTYADSGCPGTCAEQVMNPTVFNNASWSVNYVHVFRNSKVLGSIPSSANPTSHPLDTTFLFWTVLFACWAWRSLRAALMN
;
A
#
# COMPACT_ATOMS: atom_id res chain seq x y z
N MET A 1 0.37 -14.03 -66.71
CA MET A 1 0.53 -15.48 -66.47
C MET A 1 2.00 -15.79 -66.76
N GLY A 2 2.88 -15.85 -65.76
CA GLY A 2 3.05 -16.98 -64.83
C GLY A 2 4.10 -17.93 -65.43
N GLY A 3 5.19 -18.31 -64.76
CA GLY A 3 5.61 -18.03 -63.40
C GLY A 3 7.00 -18.62 -63.09
N PHE A 4 7.39 -18.38 -61.83
CA PHE A 4 8.32 -19.10 -60.95
C PHE A 4 9.69 -19.56 -61.46
N GLY A 5 10.73 -18.98 -60.85
CA GLY A 5 12.08 -19.52 -60.74
C GLY A 5 12.80 -18.87 -59.55
N VAL A 6 12.99 -19.66 -58.49
CA VAL A 6 13.66 -19.31 -57.22
C VAL A 6 15.17 -19.17 -57.43
N LEU A 7 15.82 -18.15 -56.84
CA LEU A 7 17.12 -18.29 -56.15
C LEU A 7 17.52 -16.99 -55.43
N ILE A 8 17.82 -17.09 -54.13
CA ILE A 8 18.64 -16.13 -53.37
C ILE A 8 19.96 -16.83 -53.07
N LEU A 9 21.10 -16.22 -53.40
CA LEU A 9 22.30 -16.27 -52.56
C LEU A 9 23.23 -15.09 -52.90
N ALA A 10 23.79 -14.49 -51.85
CA ALA A 10 24.48 -13.21 -51.81
C ALA A 10 25.97 -13.28 -52.19
N LEU A 11 26.55 -12.14 -52.64
CA LEU A 11 27.64 -11.38 -51.99
C LEU A 11 28.34 -10.40 -52.97
N LEU A 12 28.70 -9.23 -52.40
CA LEU A 12 29.34 -7.99 -52.90
C LEU A 12 30.81 -8.20 -53.42
N PRO A 13 31.64 -7.20 -53.87
CA PRO A 13 31.54 -5.71 -53.71
C PRO A 13 32.18 -4.78 -54.81
N LEU A 14 32.19 -3.46 -54.49
CA LEU A 14 33.11 -2.33 -54.86
C LEU A 14 32.95 -1.52 -56.18
N SER A 15 32.60 -0.22 -56.05
CA SER A 15 33.47 0.98 -56.27
C SER A 15 32.65 2.30 -56.45
N GLY A 16 33.09 3.41 -55.83
CA GLY A 16 32.45 4.76 -55.82
C GLY A 16 32.78 5.62 -57.06
N PRO A 17 32.88 6.98 -57.03
CA PRO A 17 32.51 8.02 -56.03
C PRO A 17 31.71 9.23 -56.65
N VAL A 18 31.15 10.19 -55.88
CA VAL A 18 31.03 11.64 -56.26
C VAL A 18 30.84 12.52 -55.01
N SER A 19 31.46 13.71 -55.00
CA SER A 19 31.44 14.78 -53.99
C SER A 19 30.86 16.10 -54.54
N ALA A 20 30.36 16.95 -53.62
CA ALA A 20 30.32 18.44 -53.58
C ALA A 20 29.04 19.24 -53.96
N ILE A 21 28.31 19.75 -52.92
CA ILE A 21 28.14 21.16 -52.40
C ILE A 21 27.73 22.29 -53.41
N PRO A 22 27.02 23.44 -53.09
CA PRO A 22 26.56 24.06 -51.80
C PRO A 22 25.12 24.68 -51.76
N SER A 23 24.67 25.13 -50.57
CA SER A 23 23.75 26.28 -50.43
C SER A 23 23.98 27.13 -49.15
N ARG A 24 23.97 28.46 -49.30
CA ARG A 24 23.91 29.59 -48.32
C ARG A 24 22.62 30.38 -48.66
N SER A 25 21.92 31.19 -47.85
CA SER A 25 21.99 31.65 -46.45
C SER A 25 20.77 32.57 -46.12
N SER A 26 20.39 32.64 -44.83
CA SER A 26 19.74 33.75 -44.06
C SER A 26 18.30 34.20 -44.45
N ILE A 27 17.37 34.51 -43.53
CA ILE A 27 17.38 35.57 -42.49
C ILE A 27 16.34 35.21 -41.41
N LEU A 28 16.71 35.27 -40.11
CA LEU A 28 15.81 35.63 -38.99
C LEU A 28 16.69 35.90 -37.76
N SER A 29 16.71 37.16 -37.33
CA SER A 29 17.37 37.60 -36.10
C SER A 29 16.44 38.53 -35.32
N LYS A 30 16.59 38.48 -33.98
CA LYS A 30 16.21 39.47 -32.93
C LYS A 30 15.09 39.06 -31.97
N VAL A 31 15.46 38.29 -30.92
CA VAL A 31 15.16 38.57 -29.50
C VAL A 31 16.37 38.08 -28.67
N PRO A 32 16.91 38.85 -27.69
CA PRO A 32 18.24 38.60 -27.11
C PRO A 32 18.22 37.62 -25.92
N PHE A 33 19.08 36.61 -25.95
CA PHE A 33 19.46 35.77 -24.80
C PHE A 33 20.77 36.32 -24.17
N PRO A 34 20.92 36.36 -22.83
CA PRO A 34 22.21 36.65 -22.19
C PRO A 34 23.25 35.55 -22.44
N SER A 35 24.52 35.95 -22.55
CA SER A 35 25.63 35.15 -23.08
C SER A 35 26.24 34.14 -22.09
N LEU A 36 26.78 33.08 -22.68
CA LEU A 36 27.27 31.84 -22.07
C LEU A 36 28.67 31.94 -21.43
N THR A 37 28.97 33.02 -20.69
CA THR A 37 30.33 33.25 -20.15
C THR A 37 30.44 33.27 -18.63
N ASP A 38 29.38 32.92 -17.89
CA ASP A 38 29.44 32.87 -16.41
C ASP A 38 29.40 31.46 -15.80
N TYR A 39 29.58 30.41 -16.62
CA TYR A 39 29.52 29.00 -16.17
C TYR A 39 30.86 28.25 -16.22
N LYS A 40 31.99 28.95 -16.07
CA LYS A 40 33.34 28.36 -16.15
C LYS A 40 34.23 28.52 -14.93
N HIS A 41 33.65 28.68 -13.73
CA HIS A 41 34.41 28.63 -12.47
C HIS A 41 33.99 27.56 -11.44
N ARG A 42 33.22 26.53 -11.83
CA ARG A 42 32.87 25.42 -10.91
C ARG A 42 33.07 24.00 -11.45
N ILE A 43 33.84 23.80 -12.52
CA ILE A 43 34.08 22.46 -13.09
C ILE A 43 35.57 22.23 -13.37
N ASN A 44 36.40 22.29 -12.34
CA ASN A 44 37.75 21.71 -12.35
C ASN A 44 38.07 21.19 -10.94
N GLY A 45 37.55 20.02 -10.63
CA GLY A 45 37.78 19.33 -9.37
C GLY A 45 37.15 17.94 -9.30
N LEU A 46 36.91 17.27 -10.43
CA LEU A 46 36.31 15.93 -10.46
C LEU A 46 36.87 15.13 -11.64
N TRP A 47 38.16 14.79 -11.56
CA TRP A 47 38.71 13.60 -12.22
C TRP A 47 39.68 12.91 -11.25
N GLY A 48 39.09 12.20 -10.29
CA GLY A 48 39.78 11.22 -9.46
C GLY A 48 38.94 9.94 -9.45
N ARG A 49 39.47 8.85 -10.01
CA ARG A 49 38.85 7.52 -9.98
C ARG A 49 38.64 7.08 -8.52
N GLY A 50 37.41 6.75 -8.16
CA GLY A 50 37.08 6.07 -6.91
C GLY A 50 35.64 5.57 -6.93
N ASN A 51 35.45 4.27 -6.71
CA ASN A 51 34.14 3.65 -6.51
C ASN A 51 33.45 4.29 -5.30
N HIS A 52 32.31 4.97 -5.49
CA HIS A 52 31.46 5.39 -4.39
C HIS A 52 29.98 5.28 -4.77
N GLU A 53 29.30 4.35 -4.09
CA GLU A 53 27.85 4.38 -3.84
C GLU A 53 27.48 5.74 -3.21
N GLY A 54 26.51 6.42 -3.81
CA GLY A 54 26.03 7.73 -3.33
C GLY A 54 25.34 7.62 -1.98
N THR A 55 25.97 8.15 -0.94
CA THR A 55 25.41 8.26 0.42
C THR A 55 24.59 9.55 0.54
N VAL A 56 23.29 9.43 0.84
CA VAL A 56 22.40 10.55 1.12
C VAL A 56 22.65 11.05 2.55
N ARG A 57 23.02 12.33 2.72
CA ARG A 57 23.12 12.97 4.05
C ARG A 57 21.77 13.54 4.46
N ARG A 58 21.23 13.09 5.60
CA ARG A 58 19.98 13.59 6.22
C ARG A 58 20.26 14.84 7.07
N ALA A 59 19.42 15.86 6.96
CA ALA A 59 19.38 16.98 7.89
C ALA A 59 18.67 16.57 9.18
N THR A 60 19.29 16.86 10.33
CA THR A 60 18.82 16.50 11.67
C THR A 60 17.82 17.52 12.20
N ASN A 61 16.62 17.07 12.59
CA ASN A 61 15.83 17.73 13.64
C ASN A 61 15.63 16.70 14.76
N SER A 62 16.07 17.08 15.96
CA SER A 62 16.06 16.25 17.17
C SER A 62 14.69 16.27 17.85
N SER A 63 14.04 15.11 17.96
CA SER A 63 13.30 14.65 19.16
C SER A 63 12.57 13.33 18.86
N ASP A 64 12.81 12.34 19.71
CA ASP A 64 12.05 11.11 20.01
C ASP A 64 11.51 10.16 18.91
N SER A 65 11.90 8.89 19.06
CA SER A 65 11.52 7.67 18.30
C SER A 65 11.87 7.70 16.81
N ASP A 66 12.67 6.72 16.36
CA ASP A 66 12.93 6.46 14.93
C ASP A 66 11.65 5.96 14.24
N SER A 67 10.71 6.89 14.06
CA SER A 67 9.54 6.76 13.23
C SER A 67 9.88 7.35 11.86
N ALA A 68 9.66 6.56 10.82
CA ALA A 68 9.68 7.06 9.46
C ALA A 68 8.23 7.12 8.97
N ASN A 69 7.81 8.30 8.51
CA ASN A 69 6.61 8.43 7.70
C ASN A 69 6.92 7.84 6.32
N LEU A 70 6.23 6.77 5.94
CA LEU A 70 6.35 6.17 4.63
C LEU A 70 5.05 6.31 3.86
N TRP A 71 5.14 6.76 2.61
CA TRP A 71 4.01 6.77 1.69
C TRP A 71 3.86 5.40 1.05
N VAL A 72 2.82 4.67 1.45
CA VAL A 72 2.49 3.35 0.90
C VAL A 72 1.30 3.48 -0.04
N VAL A 73 1.28 2.68 -1.10
CA VAL A 73 0.17 2.67 -2.07
C VAL A 73 -1.15 2.48 -1.33
N ASP A 74 -2.11 3.34 -1.63
CA ASP A 74 -3.49 3.25 -1.19
C ASP A 74 -4.40 2.85 -2.35
N THR A 75 -4.27 3.51 -3.50
CA THR A 75 -5.08 3.23 -4.70
C THR A 75 -4.26 3.49 -5.96
N LEU A 76 -4.33 2.61 -6.95
CA LEU A 76 -3.71 2.79 -8.27
C LEU A 76 -4.82 2.90 -9.31
N TYR A 77 -4.94 4.06 -9.96
CA TYR A 77 -5.78 4.23 -11.15
C TYR A 77 -4.84 4.26 -12.37
N GLU A 78 -4.72 3.14 -13.07
CA GLU A 78 -3.85 2.98 -14.24
C GLU A 78 -4.41 1.87 -15.14
N GLY A 79 -3.99 1.80 -16.40
CA GLY A 79 -4.36 0.69 -17.28
C GLY A 79 -5.82 0.67 -17.75
N GLN A 80 -6.21 -0.46 -18.32
CA GLN A 80 -7.53 -0.66 -18.96
C GLN A 80 -8.72 -0.46 -18.01
N ASP A 81 -8.54 -0.65 -16.71
CA ASP A 81 -9.56 -0.54 -15.67
C ASP A 81 -9.61 0.84 -14.99
N PHE A 82 -8.83 1.82 -15.46
CA PHE A 82 -8.81 3.17 -14.89
C PHE A 82 -10.21 3.74 -14.63
N PHE A 83 -11.11 3.65 -15.61
CA PHE A 83 -12.45 4.23 -15.52
C PHE A 83 -13.39 3.47 -14.57
N ASP A 84 -13.05 2.26 -14.12
CA ASP A 84 -13.88 1.52 -13.18
C ASP A 84 -13.84 2.12 -11.78
N GLY A 85 -12.77 2.87 -11.48
CA GLY A 85 -12.61 3.64 -10.26
C GLY A 85 -13.44 4.93 -10.20
N PHE A 86 -14.16 5.30 -11.26
CA PHE A 86 -14.82 6.60 -11.40
C PHE A 86 -16.29 6.49 -11.81
N ASP A 87 -17.09 7.46 -11.38
CA ASP A 87 -18.45 7.73 -11.85
C ASP A 87 -18.43 8.89 -12.86
N PHE A 88 -19.30 8.85 -13.87
CA PHE A 88 -19.45 9.91 -14.87
C PHE A 88 -20.56 10.87 -14.45
N TYR A 89 -20.21 12.14 -14.28
CA TYR A 89 -21.13 13.22 -13.92
C TYR A 89 -21.88 13.70 -15.16
N THR A 90 -23.20 13.87 -15.06
CA THR A 90 -24.06 14.24 -16.21
C THR A 90 -24.92 15.47 -15.96
N ASP A 91 -24.87 16.03 -14.75
CA ASP A 91 -25.67 17.20 -14.42
C ASP A 91 -25.10 18.46 -15.09
N LYS A 92 -25.86 19.55 -15.02
CA LYS A 92 -25.43 20.84 -15.55
C LYS A 92 -24.14 21.27 -14.87
N ASP A 93 -23.22 21.82 -15.65
CA ASP A 93 -21.95 22.33 -15.15
C ASP A 93 -22.15 23.37 -14.03
N PRO A 94 -21.61 23.14 -12.82
CA PRO A 94 -21.75 24.05 -11.70
C PRO A 94 -21.14 25.44 -11.94
N THR A 95 -20.14 25.53 -12.83
CA THR A 95 -19.46 26.79 -13.21
C THR A 95 -20.06 27.43 -14.47
N ASN A 96 -21.30 27.05 -14.80
CA ASN A 96 -22.10 27.61 -15.89
C ASN A 96 -21.46 27.53 -17.28
N GLY A 97 -20.58 26.56 -17.52
CA GLY A 97 -19.96 26.34 -18.82
C GLY A 97 -20.93 25.94 -19.93
N GLN A 98 -20.54 26.20 -21.17
CA GLN A 98 -21.24 25.78 -22.39
C GLN A 98 -20.91 24.31 -22.74
N VAL A 99 -21.11 23.43 -21.76
CA VAL A 99 -20.73 22.02 -21.81
C VAL A 99 -21.94 21.11 -21.55
N GLN A 100 -21.94 19.97 -22.21
CA GLN A 100 -22.84 18.85 -21.91
C GLN A 100 -21.97 17.69 -21.42
N TYR A 101 -21.95 17.46 -20.11
CA TYR A 101 -21.31 16.25 -19.61
C TYR A 101 -22.17 15.03 -19.92
N VAL A 102 -21.54 14.00 -20.50
CA VAL A 102 -22.24 12.79 -20.93
C VAL A 102 -21.96 11.61 -19.99
N ASP A 103 -22.89 10.65 -19.97
CA ASP A 103 -22.73 9.42 -19.21
C ASP A 103 -21.60 8.54 -19.76
N ARG A 104 -21.26 7.49 -18.99
CA ARG A 104 -20.19 6.54 -19.30
C ARG A 104 -20.37 5.90 -20.68
N ASP A 105 -21.58 5.43 -20.98
CA ASP A 105 -21.85 4.68 -22.21
C ASP A 105 -21.74 5.58 -23.45
N THR A 106 -22.25 6.82 -23.35
CA THR A 106 -22.10 7.84 -24.39
C THR A 106 -20.64 8.25 -24.55
N ALA A 107 -19.90 8.43 -23.45
CA ALA A 107 -18.49 8.79 -23.50
C ALA A 107 -17.65 7.72 -24.22
N PHE A 108 -17.86 6.43 -23.94
CA PHE A 108 -17.17 5.36 -24.66
C PHE A 108 -17.67 5.22 -26.10
N GLY A 109 -18.98 5.26 -26.32
CA GLY A 109 -19.60 5.11 -27.64
C GLY A 109 -19.21 6.21 -28.64
N GLU A 110 -18.97 7.43 -28.15
CA GLU A 110 -18.55 8.58 -28.95
C GLU A 110 -17.02 8.82 -28.89
N ASN A 111 -16.26 7.91 -28.27
CA ASN A 111 -14.80 8.00 -28.09
C ASN A 111 -14.34 9.26 -27.33
N LEU A 112 -15.16 9.78 -26.42
CA LEU A 112 -14.79 10.89 -25.52
C LEU A 112 -13.97 10.41 -24.32
N ALA A 113 -14.10 9.14 -23.93
CA ALA A 113 -13.26 8.49 -22.94
C ALA A 113 -12.91 7.07 -23.41
N TYR A 114 -11.64 6.66 -23.30
CA TYR A 114 -11.19 5.30 -23.61
C TYR A 114 -9.76 5.07 -23.09
N VAL A 115 -9.34 3.80 -23.02
CA VAL A 115 -7.95 3.44 -22.76
C VAL A 115 -7.35 2.86 -24.05
N THR A 116 -6.16 3.31 -24.45
CA THR A 116 -5.46 2.78 -25.61
C THR A 116 -4.90 1.38 -25.32
N SER A 117 -4.48 0.66 -26.36
CA SER A 117 -3.86 -0.67 -26.20
C SER A 117 -2.52 -0.65 -25.46
N ASP A 118 -1.86 0.50 -25.37
CA ASP A 118 -0.63 0.74 -24.59
C ASP A 118 -0.91 1.43 -23.24
N ASP A 119 -2.12 1.22 -22.70
CA ASP A 119 -2.53 1.66 -21.37
C ASP A 119 -2.52 3.17 -21.14
N LYS A 120 -2.68 3.98 -22.19
CA LYS A 120 -2.90 5.43 -22.06
C LYS A 120 -4.37 5.71 -21.87
N ILE A 121 -4.68 6.45 -20.82
CA ILE A 121 -6.04 6.87 -20.53
C ILE A 121 -6.30 8.17 -21.26
N VAL A 122 -7.30 8.15 -22.13
CA VAL A 122 -7.69 9.29 -22.96
C VAL A 122 -9.06 9.79 -22.51
N MET A 123 -9.13 11.08 -22.22
CA MET A 123 -10.39 11.80 -22.04
C MET A 123 -10.35 13.06 -22.90
N LYS A 124 -11.31 13.22 -23.80
CA LYS A 124 -11.39 14.34 -24.73
C LYS A 124 -12.82 14.84 -24.86
N VAL A 125 -12.94 15.94 -25.58
CA VAL A 125 -14.23 16.57 -25.90
C VAL A 125 -14.68 16.18 -27.30
N ASP A 126 -15.95 16.41 -27.60
CA ASP A 126 -16.43 16.32 -28.97
C ASP A 126 -15.72 17.37 -29.82
N ASN A 127 -14.92 16.91 -30.78
CA ASN A 127 -14.19 17.72 -31.75
C ASN A 127 -14.58 17.35 -33.18
N THR A 128 -15.82 16.90 -33.38
CA THR A 128 -16.34 16.47 -34.69
C THR A 128 -17.67 17.13 -35.05
N THR A 129 -18.51 17.45 -34.06
CA THR A 129 -19.85 18.00 -34.30
C THR A 129 -19.84 19.52 -34.38
N TRP A 130 -20.41 20.06 -35.45
CA TRP A 130 -20.79 21.46 -35.58
C TRP A 130 -22.04 21.76 -34.76
N LEU A 131 -21.97 22.80 -33.94
CA LEU A 131 -23.10 23.22 -33.12
C LEU A 131 -23.77 24.47 -33.68
N THR A 132 -25.03 24.67 -33.31
CA THR A 132 -25.77 25.94 -33.51
C THR A 132 -25.78 26.77 -32.22
N GLN A 133 -26.01 28.08 -32.32
CA GLN A 133 -26.00 28.99 -31.16
C GLN A 133 -26.84 28.47 -29.99
N GLY A 134 -26.26 28.48 -28.79
CA GLY A 134 -26.91 28.04 -27.55
C GLY A 134 -26.89 26.53 -27.30
N GLN A 135 -26.32 25.73 -28.20
CA GLN A 135 -26.02 24.34 -27.92
C GLN A 135 -24.70 24.20 -27.15
N ASN A 136 -24.64 23.20 -26.28
CA ASN A 136 -23.46 22.90 -25.49
C ASN A 136 -22.61 21.82 -26.16
N ARG A 137 -21.28 21.93 -26.01
CA ARG A 137 -20.35 20.92 -26.53
C ARG A 137 -20.22 19.75 -25.56
N LYS A 138 -20.25 18.53 -26.09
CA LYS A 138 -20.10 17.33 -25.27
C LYS A 138 -18.69 17.20 -24.72
N SER A 139 -18.62 16.81 -23.45
CA SER A 139 -17.39 16.56 -22.71
C SER A 139 -17.63 15.49 -21.64
N VAL A 140 -16.59 15.17 -20.88
CA VAL A 140 -16.65 14.24 -19.75
C VAL A 140 -16.23 14.95 -18.47
N ARG A 141 -16.91 14.60 -17.37
CA ARG A 141 -16.49 14.88 -16.01
C ARG A 141 -16.59 13.59 -15.22
N ILE A 142 -15.49 13.15 -14.64
CA ILE A 142 -15.44 11.90 -13.87
C ILE A 142 -15.05 12.19 -12.43
N GLN A 143 -15.62 11.44 -11.49
CA GLN A 143 -15.36 11.58 -10.05
C GLN A 143 -15.01 10.22 -9.45
N SER A 144 -13.92 10.13 -8.68
CA SER A 144 -13.51 8.84 -8.11
C SER A 144 -14.57 8.32 -7.15
N LYS A 145 -14.90 7.04 -7.25
CA LYS A 145 -15.83 6.35 -6.32
C LYS A 145 -15.29 6.36 -4.89
N LYS A 146 -13.98 6.21 -4.73
CA LYS A 146 -13.30 6.29 -3.44
C LYS A 146 -13.21 7.75 -2.98
N ARG A 147 -13.42 7.95 -1.68
CA ARG A 147 -13.25 9.23 -0.98
C ARG A 147 -12.00 9.23 -0.11
N PHE A 148 -11.38 10.38 0.04
CA PHE A 148 -10.09 10.56 0.69
C PHE A 148 -10.17 11.64 1.78
N ASN A 149 -9.45 11.41 2.88
CA ASN A 149 -9.33 12.34 4.01
C ASN A 149 -7.85 12.74 4.25
N GLY A 150 -7.10 12.81 3.16
CA GLY A 150 -5.64 12.94 3.16
C GLY A 150 -4.99 11.85 2.29
N GLY A 151 -3.75 12.10 1.91
CA GLY A 151 -2.99 11.24 1.03
C GLY A 151 -1.93 12.01 0.24
N LEU A 152 -1.19 11.28 -0.58
CA LEU A 152 -0.30 11.80 -1.60
C LEU A 152 -0.84 11.33 -2.95
N PHE A 153 -1.33 12.26 -3.74
CA PHE A 153 -1.96 12.05 -5.04
C PHE A 153 -0.91 12.40 -6.10
N ILE A 154 -0.57 11.45 -6.96
CA ILE A 154 0.42 11.62 -8.03
C ILE A 154 -0.28 11.38 -9.37
N LEU A 155 -0.38 12.43 -10.17
CA LEU A 155 -0.87 12.39 -11.54
C LEU A 155 0.32 12.49 -12.50
N ASP A 156 0.49 11.49 -13.35
CA ASP A 156 1.43 11.52 -14.47
C ASP A 156 0.69 11.75 -15.81
N LEU A 157 0.96 12.90 -16.44
CA LEU A 157 0.35 13.37 -17.67
C LEU A 157 1.36 13.40 -18.81
N GLU A 158 1.05 12.73 -19.90
CA GLU A 158 1.76 12.91 -21.17
C GLU A 158 1.27 14.18 -21.89
N LYS A 159 -0.04 14.44 -21.85
CA LYS A 159 -0.68 15.63 -22.42
C LYS A 159 -1.87 16.07 -21.59
N ALA A 160 -2.12 17.37 -21.57
CA ALA A 160 -3.28 17.99 -20.97
C ALA A 160 -4.05 18.85 -22.01
N PRO A 161 -5.37 19.02 -21.85
CA PRO A 161 -6.17 19.87 -22.73
C PRO A 161 -5.71 21.33 -22.66
N HIS A 162 -5.82 22.04 -23.79
CA HIS A 162 -5.75 23.50 -23.84
C HIS A 162 -6.44 24.00 -25.11
N GLY A 163 -6.55 25.33 -25.23
CA GLY A 163 -7.16 25.99 -26.39
C GLY A 163 -8.14 27.07 -25.95
N CYS A 164 -8.34 28.08 -26.80
CA CYS A 164 -9.33 29.13 -26.56
C CYS A 164 -10.70 28.55 -26.18
N GLY A 165 -11.34 29.19 -25.19
CA GLY A 165 -12.63 28.77 -24.64
C GLY A 165 -12.62 27.51 -23.75
N THR A 166 -11.51 26.77 -23.65
CA THR A 166 -11.42 25.58 -22.76
C THR A 166 -11.08 25.95 -21.33
N TRP A 167 -11.57 25.13 -20.38
CA TRP A 167 -11.22 25.15 -18.96
C TRP A 167 -11.11 23.70 -18.45
N PRO A 168 -9.94 23.07 -18.56
CA PRO A 168 -9.68 21.75 -18.00
C PRO A 168 -9.20 21.81 -16.54
N ALA A 169 -9.60 20.83 -15.74
CA ALA A 169 -9.17 20.71 -14.36
C ALA A 169 -8.90 19.25 -13.95
N PHE A 170 -7.86 19.07 -13.12
CA PHE A 170 -7.66 17.92 -12.25
C PHE A 170 -7.56 18.40 -10.81
N TRP A 171 -8.51 17.97 -9.99
CA TRP A 171 -8.78 18.56 -8.70
C TRP A 171 -9.40 17.55 -7.74
N THR A 172 -9.60 17.96 -6.49
CA THR A 172 -10.30 17.15 -5.51
C THR A 172 -11.31 17.98 -4.75
N VAL A 173 -12.48 17.40 -4.44
CA VAL A 173 -13.59 18.14 -3.84
C VAL A 173 -14.32 17.34 -2.77
N GLY A 174 -14.56 17.97 -1.63
CA GLY A 174 -15.38 17.44 -0.55
C GLY A 174 -16.87 17.74 -0.72
N PRO A 175 -17.75 17.18 0.13
CA PRO A 175 -19.18 17.36 0.03
C PRO A 175 -19.64 18.76 0.48
N ASN A 176 -20.85 19.16 0.07
CA ASN A 176 -21.49 20.43 0.47
C ASN A 176 -20.63 21.65 0.18
N TRP A 177 -20.15 21.75 -1.06
CA TRP A 177 -19.27 22.83 -1.51
C TRP A 177 -19.75 24.24 -1.08
N PRO A 178 -18.86 25.13 -0.61
CA PRO A 178 -17.42 24.96 -0.42
C PRO A 178 -17.05 24.42 0.98
N ALA A 179 -18.02 23.96 1.77
CA ALA A 179 -17.79 23.59 3.16
C ALA A 179 -16.75 22.47 3.29
N GLY A 180 -16.92 21.38 2.52
CA GLY A 180 -16.00 20.24 2.48
C GLY A 180 -14.66 20.50 1.81
N GLY A 181 -14.46 21.71 1.29
CA GLY A 181 -13.23 22.16 0.65
C GLY A 181 -13.01 21.65 -0.76
N GLU A 182 -12.12 22.34 -1.46
CA GLU A 182 -11.70 22.06 -2.83
C GLU A 182 -10.20 22.33 -2.97
N ILE A 183 -9.51 21.47 -3.72
CA ILE A 183 -8.08 21.59 -4.02
C ILE A 183 -7.89 21.39 -5.52
N ASP A 184 -7.57 22.47 -6.23
CA ASP A 184 -7.26 22.45 -7.65
C ASP A 184 -5.78 22.23 -7.84
N ILE A 185 -5.42 21.05 -8.36
CA ILE A 185 -4.03 20.60 -8.46
C ILE A 185 -3.46 21.02 -9.82
N PHE A 186 -4.26 20.82 -10.86
CA PHE A 186 -3.98 21.29 -12.21
C PHE A 186 -5.22 22.00 -12.76
N GLU A 187 -5.09 23.28 -13.10
CA GLU A 187 -6.18 24.08 -13.63
C GLU A 187 -5.65 25.26 -14.46
N GLY A 188 -6.43 25.63 -15.48
CA GLY A 188 -6.19 26.83 -16.27
C GLY A 188 -7.26 27.01 -17.34
N VAL A 189 -7.21 28.14 -18.04
CA VAL A 189 -8.14 28.48 -19.12
C VAL A 189 -7.37 28.83 -20.39
N HIS A 190 -8.03 28.67 -21.54
CA HIS A 190 -7.54 29.16 -22.84
C HIS A 190 -6.16 28.60 -23.23
N GLU A 191 -5.26 29.52 -23.61
CA GLU A 191 -3.86 29.27 -23.98
C GLU A 191 -2.92 29.66 -22.85
N ASN A 192 -3.37 29.56 -21.59
CA ASN A 192 -2.48 29.68 -20.45
C ASN A 192 -1.26 28.76 -20.64
N THR A 193 -0.12 29.18 -20.11
CA THR A 193 1.14 28.42 -20.20
C THR A 193 1.65 27.99 -18.82
N ARG A 194 0.97 28.46 -17.77
CA ARG A 194 1.31 28.22 -16.38
C ARG A 194 0.11 27.64 -15.67
N ASN A 195 0.34 26.56 -14.95
CA ASN A 195 -0.68 25.94 -14.12
C ASN A 195 -1.06 26.86 -12.96
N GLN A 196 -2.35 26.96 -12.68
CA GLN A 196 -2.87 27.57 -11.47
C GLN A 196 -3.24 26.46 -10.48
N ALA A 197 -2.78 26.61 -9.23
CA ALA A 197 -3.19 25.76 -8.12
C ALA A 197 -3.97 26.61 -7.13
N THR A 198 -5.21 26.23 -6.85
CA THR A 198 -6.17 26.98 -6.03
C THR A 198 -6.74 26.14 -4.91
N PHE A 199 -7.18 26.81 -3.85
CA PHE A 199 -7.88 26.20 -2.74
C PHE A 199 -9.13 27.02 -2.42
N HIS A 200 -10.25 26.32 -2.31
CA HIS A 200 -11.54 26.91 -1.92
C HIS A 200 -12.02 26.27 -0.63
N THR A 201 -12.40 27.10 0.32
CA THR A 201 -12.86 26.67 1.64
C THR A 201 -14.13 27.39 2.05
N GLY A 202 -14.87 26.82 3.01
CA GLY A 202 -15.89 27.54 3.75
C GLY A 202 -15.32 28.70 4.59
N ASP A 203 -16.22 29.48 5.21
CA ASP A 203 -15.88 30.66 6.04
C ASP A 203 -15.10 30.34 7.32
N GLY A 204 -15.01 29.05 7.68
CA GLY A 204 -14.37 28.58 8.90
C GLY A 204 -15.15 28.86 10.19
N LEU A 205 -16.38 29.38 10.10
CA LEU A 205 -17.26 29.70 11.24
C LEU A 205 -18.39 28.68 11.40
N SER A 206 -18.66 27.86 10.37
CA SER A 206 -19.76 26.88 10.31
C SER A 206 -19.75 25.76 11.37
N PHE A 207 -18.74 25.68 12.24
CA PHE A 207 -18.72 24.74 13.37
C PHE A 207 -19.23 25.33 14.70
N PHE A 208 -19.43 26.65 14.81
CA PHE A 208 -19.97 27.27 16.03
C PHE A 208 -21.41 27.75 15.80
N SER A 209 -22.37 26.94 16.24
CA SER A 209 -23.80 27.29 16.27
C SER A 209 -24.14 28.34 17.33
N PHE A 210 -23.57 29.54 17.23
CA PHE A 210 -24.02 30.70 17.99
C PHE A 210 -24.46 31.82 17.02
N PRO A 211 -25.65 32.41 17.21
CA PRO A 211 -26.06 33.54 16.38
C PRO A 211 -25.09 34.71 16.61
N PRO A 212 -24.76 35.48 15.56
CA PRO A 212 -23.90 36.64 15.70
C PRO A 212 -24.55 37.66 16.64
N ILE A 213 -23.85 38.01 17.72
CA ILE A 213 -24.24 39.12 18.58
C ILE A 213 -23.87 40.40 17.81
N ALA A 214 -24.88 41.14 17.34
CA ALA A 214 -24.67 42.40 16.65
C ALA A 214 -23.94 43.40 17.58
N GLY A 215 -22.77 43.89 17.15
CA GLY A 215 -22.03 44.95 17.84
C GLY A 215 -20.76 44.51 18.58
N LEU A 216 -20.34 43.24 18.49
CA LEU A 216 -19.09 42.78 19.09
C LEU A 216 -18.07 42.38 18.03
N THR A 217 -17.18 43.30 17.65
CA THR A 217 -15.99 43.02 16.83
C THR A 217 -14.95 42.31 17.70
N LEU A 218 -15.19 41.03 18.03
CA LEU A 218 -14.13 40.17 18.56
C LEU A 218 -13.14 39.91 17.42
N GLY A 219 -11.84 40.03 17.68
CA GLY A 219 -10.82 39.63 16.72
C GLY A 219 -10.90 38.11 16.49
N PHE A 220 -11.68 37.71 15.49
CA PHE A 220 -11.78 36.31 15.07
C PHE A 220 -10.50 35.92 14.33
N PRO A 221 -9.98 34.69 14.50
CA PRO A 221 -8.80 34.25 13.78
C PRO A 221 -9.09 34.34 12.28
N SER A 222 -8.16 34.98 11.55
CA SER A 222 -8.14 35.09 10.09
C SER A 222 -8.58 33.77 9.45
N GLY A 223 -9.55 33.83 8.52
CA GLY A 223 -9.99 32.69 7.74
C GLY A 223 -8.82 31.96 7.06
N CYS A 224 -9.11 30.84 6.40
CA CYS A 224 -8.07 30.09 5.71
C CYS A 224 -7.37 30.98 4.67
N THR A 225 -6.07 31.20 4.84
CA THR A 225 -5.25 32.06 3.98
C THR A 225 -3.90 31.43 3.65
N ILE A 226 -3.35 31.73 2.47
CA ILE A 226 -1.96 31.41 2.13
C ILE A 226 -1.02 32.28 2.95
N THR A 227 -0.06 31.65 3.61
CA THR A 227 0.97 32.29 4.43
C THR A 227 2.36 31.77 4.07
N ASN A 228 3.41 32.43 4.58
CA ASN A 228 4.81 32.01 4.43
C ASN A 228 5.28 31.85 2.97
N PRO A 229 5.30 32.93 2.16
CA PRO A 229 5.66 32.88 0.74
C PRO A 229 7.08 32.39 0.45
N GLN A 230 7.94 32.28 1.47
CA GLN A 230 9.29 31.76 1.35
C GLN A 230 9.33 30.22 1.23
N ASN A 231 8.23 29.51 1.47
CA ASN A 231 8.19 28.05 1.55
C ASN A 231 7.70 27.35 0.27
N PHE A 232 7.38 28.11 -0.78
CA PHE A 232 6.96 27.61 -2.09
C PHE A 232 7.59 28.44 -3.22
N THR A 233 7.52 27.95 -4.45
CA THR A 233 8.11 28.63 -5.63
C THR A 233 7.11 29.42 -6.48
N GLY A 234 5.82 29.08 -6.41
CA GLY A 234 4.77 29.74 -7.19
C GLY A 234 4.52 31.18 -6.78
N ASN A 235 4.02 31.98 -7.72
CA ASN A 235 3.64 33.37 -7.43
C ASN A 235 2.20 33.41 -6.90
N VAL A 236 1.98 34.12 -5.79
CA VAL A 236 0.65 34.24 -5.17
C VAL A 236 -0.25 35.13 -6.03
N LEU A 237 -1.44 34.65 -6.37
CA LEU A 237 -2.50 35.39 -7.05
C LEU A 237 -3.46 36.04 -6.04
N ALA A 238 -3.94 35.23 -5.10
CA ALA A 238 -4.85 35.63 -4.04
C ALA A 238 -4.53 34.84 -2.77
N THR A 239 -4.67 35.46 -1.60
CA THR A 239 -4.33 34.82 -0.33
C THR A 239 -5.54 34.27 0.43
N ASN A 240 -6.76 34.71 0.16
CA ASN A 240 -7.95 34.34 0.92
C ASN A 240 -8.68 33.14 0.30
N CYS A 241 -8.74 32.03 1.02
CA CYS A 241 -9.27 30.78 0.47
C CYS A 241 -10.80 30.65 0.61
N TYR A 242 -11.45 31.60 1.30
CA TYR A 242 -12.90 31.59 1.43
C TYR A 242 -13.56 31.82 0.06
N ALA A 243 -14.28 30.81 -0.45
CA ALA A 243 -14.81 30.82 -1.81
C ALA A 243 -15.72 32.03 -2.10
N TYR A 244 -16.49 32.49 -1.12
CA TYR A 244 -17.39 33.64 -1.28
C TYR A 244 -16.76 34.99 -0.91
N ALA A 245 -15.44 35.06 -0.70
CA ALA A 245 -14.76 36.33 -0.47
C ALA A 245 -14.69 37.18 -1.75
N ASP A 246 -14.40 36.53 -2.88
CA ASP A 246 -14.02 37.17 -4.13
C ASP A 246 -14.59 36.40 -5.34
N ASP A 247 -15.92 36.26 -5.39
CA ASP A 247 -16.65 35.62 -6.51
C ASP A 247 -16.08 34.27 -6.98
N ASN A 248 -15.81 33.35 -6.03
CA ASN A 248 -15.26 32.02 -6.29
C ASN A 248 -13.80 31.96 -6.76
N ALA A 249 -13.01 33.02 -6.58
CA ALA A 249 -11.59 32.98 -6.94
C ALA A 249 -10.75 32.07 -6.03
N GLY A 250 -11.12 31.94 -4.75
CA GLY A 250 -10.33 31.24 -3.74
C GLY A 250 -8.94 31.83 -3.54
N CYS A 251 -8.06 31.09 -2.88
CA CYS A 251 -6.65 31.45 -2.76
C CYS A 251 -5.83 30.62 -3.74
N GLY A 252 -4.92 31.27 -4.46
CA GLY A 252 -4.28 30.64 -5.60
C GLY A 252 -2.83 31.04 -5.78
N LEU A 253 -2.07 30.13 -6.39
CA LEU A 253 -0.71 30.36 -6.84
C LEU A 253 -0.56 29.94 -8.30
N ILE A 254 0.18 30.72 -9.06
CA ILE A 254 0.56 30.40 -10.43
C ILE A 254 1.98 29.82 -10.46
N ASN A 255 2.14 28.71 -11.18
CA ASN A 255 3.40 27.99 -11.28
C ASN A 255 4.50 28.85 -11.93
N ASP A 256 5.73 28.76 -11.39
CA ASP A 256 6.90 29.52 -11.83
C ASP A 256 7.48 29.01 -13.17
N SER A 257 7.07 27.83 -13.63
CA SER A 257 7.38 27.29 -14.96
C SER A 257 6.30 27.63 -16.00
N ALA A 258 6.72 28.23 -17.12
CA ALA A 258 5.88 28.50 -18.30
C ALA A 258 5.63 27.26 -19.18
N ALA A 259 6.07 26.08 -18.74
CA ALA A 259 5.76 24.80 -19.37
C ALA A 259 5.14 23.83 -18.36
N SER A 260 4.31 24.39 -17.46
CA SER A 260 3.51 23.63 -16.50
C SER A 260 2.06 23.45 -16.96
N PHE A 261 1.62 24.17 -17.99
CA PHE A 261 0.29 24.02 -18.59
C PHE A 261 0.36 24.31 -20.11
N GLY A 262 -0.69 23.92 -20.84
CA GLY A 262 -0.91 24.36 -22.21
C GLY A 262 0.00 23.75 -23.26
N ALA A 263 0.10 24.41 -24.41
CA ALA A 263 0.94 23.95 -25.53
C ALA A 263 2.40 23.67 -25.12
N PRO A 264 3.08 24.51 -24.31
CA PRO A 264 4.45 24.23 -23.90
C PRO A 264 4.59 22.99 -23.01
N PHE A 265 3.61 22.69 -22.15
CA PHE A 265 3.58 21.46 -21.35
C PHE A 265 3.47 20.21 -22.26
N ASN A 266 2.56 20.26 -23.23
CA ASN A 266 2.39 19.16 -24.19
C ASN A 266 3.62 18.97 -25.08
N ALA A 267 4.29 20.05 -25.48
CA ALA A 267 5.47 20.01 -26.34
C ALA A 267 6.69 19.31 -25.72
N VAL A 268 6.77 19.23 -24.39
CA VAL A 268 7.85 18.55 -23.66
C VAL A 268 7.48 17.14 -23.18
N GLY A 269 6.33 16.61 -23.61
CA GLY A 269 5.81 15.30 -23.18
C GLY A 269 5.19 15.31 -21.79
N GLY A 270 4.71 16.48 -21.36
CA GLY A 270 4.02 16.68 -20.09
C GLY A 270 4.91 16.59 -18.86
N GLY A 271 4.40 15.98 -17.80
CA GLY A 271 5.07 15.90 -16.51
C GLY A 271 4.18 15.32 -15.40
N VAL A 272 4.68 15.40 -14.17
CA VAL A 272 4.02 14.88 -12.98
C VAL A 272 3.57 16.02 -12.08
N PHE A 273 2.30 15.97 -11.67
CA PHE A 273 1.76 16.77 -10.57
C PHE A 273 1.59 15.87 -9.35
N ALA A 274 2.13 16.31 -8.21
CA ALA A 274 1.98 15.60 -6.95
C ALA A 274 1.35 16.52 -5.91
N SER A 275 0.23 16.10 -5.31
CA SER A 275 -0.45 16.81 -4.22
C SER A 275 -0.39 15.98 -2.95
N ARG A 276 0.19 16.53 -1.88
CA ARG A 276 0.18 15.91 -0.54
C ARG A 276 -0.81 16.67 0.31
N TRP A 277 -1.71 15.96 0.96
CA TRP A 277 -2.63 16.48 1.95
C TRP A 277 -2.55 15.65 3.23
N ASP A 278 -2.18 16.28 4.33
CA ASP A 278 -2.20 15.69 5.67
C ASP A 278 -2.53 16.73 6.75
N SER A 279 -2.34 16.40 8.03
CA SER A 279 -2.62 17.31 9.15
C SER A 279 -1.76 18.57 9.19
N ASN A 280 -0.65 18.60 8.44
CA ASN A 280 0.31 19.69 8.44
C ASN A 280 0.06 20.70 7.30
N GLY A 281 -0.75 20.35 6.31
CA GLY A 281 -1.09 21.24 5.21
C GLY A 281 -1.46 20.51 3.92
N VAL A 282 -1.49 21.29 2.85
CA VAL A 282 -1.58 20.81 1.46
C VAL A 282 -0.40 21.35 0.66
N TRP A 283 0.31 20.49 -0.04
CA TRP A 283 1.46 20.83 -0.89
C TRP A 283 1.20 20.36 -2.31
N ILE A 284 1.56 21.15 -3.32
CA ILE A 284 1.48 20.75 -4.73
C ILE A 284 2.85 20.99 -5.38
N TRP A 285 3.42 19.94 -5.98
CA TRP A 285 4.64 19.98 -6.79
C TRP A 285 4.32 19.74 -8.25
N PHE A 286 5.14 20.34 -9.11
CA PHE A 286 5.21 20.03 -10.52
C PHE A 286 6.64 19.58 -10.87
N PHE A 287 6.76 18.46 -11.57
CA PHE A 287 8.01 17.97 -12.14
C PHE A 287 7.89 17.85 -13.65
N HIS A 288 8.82 18.45 -14.39
CA HIS A 288 8.95 18.23 -15.82
C HIS A 288 9.24 16.76 -16.13
N ARG A 289 8.81 16.27 -17.30
CA ARG A 289 9.00 14.88 -17.75
C ARG A 289 10.39 14.29 -17.48
N TYR A 290 11.47 15.04 -17.72
CA TYR A 290 12.86 14.56 -17.56
C TYR A 290 13.45 14.78 -16.16
N THR A 291 12.70 15.39 -15.25
CA THR A 291 13.13 15.68 -13.87
C THR A 291 12.22 15.02 -12.84
N ILE A 292 11.40 14.03 -13.25
CA ILE A 292 10.56 13.26 -12.35
C ILE A 292 11.47 12.51 -11.37
N PRO A 293 11.29 12.68 -10.05
CA PRO A 293 12.04 11.94 -9.04
C PRO A 293 11.91 10.41 -9.21
N ASN A 294 13.03 9.68 -9.09
CA ASN A 294 13.05 8.21 -9.28
C ASN A 294 12.18 7.46 -8.27
N ASP A 295 11.96 8.01 -7.09
CA ASP A 295 11.09 7.42 -6.07
C ASP A 295 9.61 7.44 -6.49
N ILE A 296 9.20 8.42 -7.31
CA ILE A 296 7.87 8.43 -7.95
C ILE A 296 7.77 7.30 -8.97
N THR A 297 8.73 7.18 -9.89
CA THR A 297 8.69 6.15 -10.94
C THR A 297 8.81 4.73 -10.37
N ASN A 298 9.49 4.57 -9.24
CA ASN A 298 9.58 3.29 -8.51
C ASN A 298 8.37 2.99 -7.60
N LYS A 299 7.35 3.86 -7.61
CA LYS A 299 6.13 3.77 -6.77
C LYS A 299 6.45 3.68 -5.26
N VAL A 300 7.47 4.41 -4.79
CA VAL A 300 7.88 4.51 -3.38
C VAL A 300 8.16 5.97 -3.00
N PRO A 301 7.20 6.89 -3.20
CA PRO A 301 7.46 8.32 -3.14
C PRO A 301 7.88 8.78 -1.74
N ASN A 302 8.79 9.75 -1.71
CA ASN A 302 9.27 10.43 -0.52
C ASN A 302 9.29 11.96 -0.74
N PRO A 303 8.16 12.65 -0.47
CA PRO A 303 8.05 14.09 -0.64
C PRO A 303 9.08 14.93 0.11
N GLU A 304 9.66 14.40 1.19
CA GLU A 304 10.71 15.11 1.97
C GLU A 304 12.00 15.32 1.15
N LEU A 305 12.18 14.60 0.04
CA LEU A 305 13.34 14.72 -0.84
C LEU A 305 13.10 15.61 -2.07
N TRP A 306 11.86 16.07 -2.31
CA TRP A 306 11.50 16.77 -3.54
C TRP A 306 11.78 18.27 -3.53
N GLY A 307 12.13 18.83 -2.37
CA GLY A 307 12.37 20.26 -2.21
C GLY A 307 11.09 21.08 -2.10
N LYS A 308 11.17 22.39 -2.37
CA LYS A 308 10.03 23.30 -2.19
C LYS A 308 8.90 22.98 -3.18
N PRO A 309 7.64 22.94 -2.73
CA PRO A 309 6.49 22.80 -3.60
C PRO A 309 6.28 24.07 -4.44
N THR A 310 5.50 23.94 -5.52
CA THR A 310 4.97 25.09 -6.25
C THR A 310 3.92 25.83 -5.42
N ALA A 311 3.04 25.10 -4.74
CA ALA A 311 2.00 25.67 -3.88
C ALA A 311 1.98 25.00 -2.50
N LEU A 312 1.71 25.79 -1.47
CA LEU A 312 1.59 25.32 -0.08
C LEU A 312 0.49 26.07 0.65
N LEU A 313 -0.45 25.31 1.18
CA LEU A 313 -1.43 25.74 2.17
C LEU A 313 -1.05 25.16 3.54
N SER A 314 -0.47 25.97 4.42
CA SER A 314 0.00 25.53 5.74
C SER A 314 -1.14 25.38 6.75
N ASN A 315 -1.04 24.39 7.64
CA ASN A 315 -1.98 24.20 8.75
C ASN A 315 -2.07 25.35 9.75
N THR A 316 -1.13 26.31 9.73
CA THR A 316 -1.10 27.41 10.70
C THR A 316 -2.30 28.34 10.52
N SER A 317 -2.63 28.68 9.28
CA SER A 317 -3.81 29.47 8.91
C SER A 317 -4.97 28.59 8.41
N CYS A 318 -4.67 27.40 7.88
CA CYS A 318 -5.62 26.50 7.24
C CYS A 318 -5.46 25.06 7.74
N PRO A 319 -5.83 24.74 8.99
CA PRO A 319 -5.82 23.37 9.50
C PRO A 319 -6.66 22.45 8.59
N PRO A 320 -6.06 21.47 7.88
CA PRO A 320 -6.79 20.77 6.82
C PRO A 320 -7.98 19.94 7.33
N ASN A 321 -7.87 19.37 8.54
CA ASN A 321 -8.96 18.64 9.19
C ASN A 321 -10.21 19.48 9.52
N LYS A 322 -10.14 20.81 9.36
CA LYS A 322 -11.26 21.72 9.52
C LYS A 322 -11.93 22.06 8.17
N TYR A 323 -11.14 22.15 7.11
CA TYR A 323 -11.58 22.72 5.84
C TYR A 323 -11.72 21.69 4.71
N PHE A 324 -11.17 20.50 4.86
CA PHE A 324 -11.13 19.46 3.84
C PHE A 324 -11.57 18.12 4.44
N TRP A 325 -12.56 17.45 3.83
CA TRP A 325 -12.97 16.09 4.23
C TRP A 325 -13.70 15.37 3.09
N ASP A 326 -13.57 14.04 3.05
CA ASP A 326 -14.28 13.16 2.12
C ASP A 326 -14.13 13.53 0.63
N HIS A 327 -12.93 13.94 0.24
CA HIS A 327 -12.67 14.40 -1.12
C HIS A 327 -12.79 13.27 -2.15
N GLN A 328 -13.41 13.55 -3.29
CA GLN A 328 -13.30 12.74 -4.51
C GLN A 328 -12.31 13.40 -5.47
N ILE A 329 -11.56 12.60 -6.22
CA ILE A 329 -10.72 13.06 -7.33
C ILE A 329 -11.63 13.37 -8.51
N VAL A 330 -11.40 14.49 -9.19
CA VAL A 330 -12.20 14.92 -10.34
C VAL A 330 -11.28 15.22 -11.52
N PHE A 331 -11.69 14.77 -12.70
CA PHE A 331 -11.21 15.29 -13.98
C PHE A 331 -12.40 15.84 -14.76
N ASP A 332 -12.21 16.97 -15.41
CA ASP A 332 -13.17 17.48 -16.38
C ASP A 332 -12.52 18.37 -17.43
N ILE A 333 -13.34 18.72 -18.42
CA ILE A 333 -13.08 19.79 -19.36
C ILE A 333 -14.40 20.53 -19.56
N THR A 334 -14.52 21.74 -19.03
CA THR A 334 -15.63 22.65 -19.36
C THR A 334 -15.22 23.69 -20.41
N PHE A 335 -16.18 24.50 -20.83
CA PHE A 335 -15.99 25.57 -21.80
C PHE A 335 -16.65 26.85 -21.36
N CYS A 336 -15.99 27.98 -21.63
CA CYS A 336 -16.49 29.30 -21.24
C CYS A 336 -16.80 29.36 -19.74
N GLY A 337 -18.08 29.48 -19.37
CA GLY A 337 -18.48 29.51 -17.97
C GLY A 337 -17.95 30.72 -17.22
N ASP A 338 -18.00 30.62 -15.90
CA ASP A 338 -17.76 31.74 -14.99
C ASP A 338 -16.33 32.30 -15.11
N TRP A 339 -15.34 31.45 -15.39
CA TRP A 339 -13.95 31.88 -15.57
C TRP A 339 -13.57 32.08 -17.04
N ALA A 340 -13.46 30.99 -17.83
CA ALA A 340 -12.98 31.10 -19.21
C ALA A 340 -13.91 31.98 -20.07
N GLY A 341 -15.21 32.01 -19.79
CA GLY A 341 -16.15 32.88 -20.51
C GLY A 341 -15.87 34.36 -20.23
N ALA A 342 -15.57 34.69 -18.97
CA ALA A 342 -15.31 36.06 -18.54
C ALA A 342 -13.94 36.59 -19.00
N SER A 343 -12.90 35.75 -19.06
CA SER A 343 -11.54 36.14 -19.48
C SER A 343 -11.31 36.10 -21.00
N TYR A 344 -12.20 35.46 -21.76
CA TYR A 344 -11.99 35.12 -23.18
C TYR A 344 -11.41 36.25 -24.05
N SER A 345 -12.02 37.43 -24.04
CA SER A 345 -11.55 38.56 -24.86
C SER A 345 -10.24 39.17 -24.34
N GLY A 346 -10.01 39.11 -23.03
CA GLY A 346 -8.80 39.63 -22.40
C GLY A 346 -7.56 38.79 -22.72
N ASP A 347 -7.76 37.49 -22.89
CA ASP A 347 -6.67 36.52 -23.15
C ASP A 347 -6.36 36.34 -24.65
N GLY A 348 -6.89 37.24 -25.50
CA GLY A 348 -6.55 37.31 -26.92
C GLY A 348 -7.23 36.26 -27.80
N CYS A 349 -8.26 35.58 -27.29
CA CYS A 349 -9.01 34.61 -28.06
C CYS A 349 -9.94 35.26 -29.11
N PRO A 350 -10.11 34.66 -30.29
CA PRO A 350 -10.85 35.27 -31.39
C PRO A 350 -12.37 35.18 -31.19
N GLY A 351 -13.09 36.25 -31.57
CA GLY A 351 -14.55 36.27 -31.54
C GLY A 351 -15.13 36.27 -30.12
N THR A 352 -16.25 35.58 -29.92
CA THR A 352 -16.82 35.34 -28.59
C THR A 352 -16.63 33.88 -28.20
N CYS A 353 -16.56 33.61 -26.88
CA CYS A 353 -16.44 32.23 -26.41
C CYS A 353 -17.61 31.36 -26.90
N SER A 354 -18.83 31.91 -26.89
CA SER A 354 -20.02 31.21 -27.34
C SER A 354 -19.96 30.80 -28.81
N ASP A 355 -19.41 31.65 -29.68
CA ASP A 355 -19.27 31.33 -31.10
C ASP A 355 -18.10 30.37 -31.33
N HIS A 356 -17.03 30.47 -30.52
CA HIS A 356 -15.85 29.62 -30.61
C HIS A 356 -16.17 28.16 -30.30
N VAL A 357 -17.06 27.91 -29.34
CA VAL A 357 -17.52 26.56 -28.97
C VAL A 357 -18.27 25.88 -30.11
N LEU A 358 -18.78 26.61 -31.10
CA LEU A 358 -19.57 26.00 -32.19
C LEU A 358 -18.74 25.19 -33.18
N ASP A 359 -17.51 25.60 -33.45
CA ASP A 359 -16.64 24.94 -34.42
C ASP A 359 -15.83 23.81 -33.75
N PRO A 360 -16.08 22.54 -34.11
CA PRO A 360 -15.37 21.40 -33.53
C PRO A 360 -13.85 21.43 -33.78
N ASN A 361 -13.40 22.09 -34.85
CA ASN A 361 -11.99 22.14 -35.22
C ASN A 361 -11.15 22.96 -34.23
N ASN A 362 -11.79 23.78 -33.38
CA ASN A 362 -11.09 24.53 -32.33
C ASN A 362 -10.57 23.63 -31.20
N PHE A 363 -11.04 22.39 -31.10
CA PHE A 363 -10.82 21.50 -29.94
C PHE A 363 -9.93 20.29 -30.22
N TYR A 364 -9.04 20.38 -31.22
CA TYR A 364 -8.13 19.29 -31.59
C TYR A 364 -7.09 18.96 -30.51
N ASN A 365 -6.66 19.95 -29.72
CA ASN A 365 -5.72 19.79 -28.61
C ASN A 365 -6.40 19.61 -27.25
N THR A 366 -7.73 19.49 -27.22
CA THR A 366 -8.51 19.47 -25.99
C THR A 366 -8.66 18.02 -25.52
N THR A 367 -7.56 17.42 -25.05
CA THR A 367 -7.48 16.00 -24.69
C THR A 367 -6.49 15.77 -23.54
N TRP A 368 -6.93 15.02 -22.55
CA TRP A 368 -6.09 14.38 -21.55
C TRP A 368 -5.44 13.12 -22.15
N SER A 369 -4.12 12.98 -21.97
CA SER A 369 -3.40 11.71 -22.12
C SER A 369 -2.70 11.43 -20.80
N ILE A 370 -3.26 10.51 -20.02
CA ILE A 370 -2.85 10.20 -18.64
C ILE A 370 -2.12 8.85 -18.65
N ASN A 371 -0.97 8.80 -17.99
CA ASN A 371 -0.27 7.54 -17.73
C ASN A 371 -0.88 6.82 -16.53
N TYR A 372 -1.10 7.54 -15.41
CA TYR A 372 -1.73 7.02 -14.21
C TYR A 372 -2.11 8.13 -13.22
N VAL A 373 -2.99 7.80 -12.28
CA VAL A 373 -3.17 8.49 -10.99
C VAL A 373 -2.90 7.50 -9.86
N HIS A 374 -1.85 7.72 -9.07
CA HIS A 374 -1.54 6.89 -7.90
C HIS A 374 -1.79 7.68 -6.63
N VAL A 375 -2.50 7.07 -5.69
CA VAL A 375 -2.75 7.62 -4.36
C VAL A 375 -1.99 6.80 -3.35
N PHE A 376 -1.26 7.48 -2.48
CA PHE A 376 -0.51 6.89 -1.38
C PHE A 376 -1.05 7.41 -0.05
N ARG A 377 -1.05 6.56 0.97
CA ARG A 377 -1.36 6.95 2.35
C ARG A 377 -0.09 6.99 3.17
N ASN A 378 -0.03 7.92 4.12
CA ASN A 378 1.07 7.95 5.07
C ASN A 378 0.90 6.79 6.08
N SER A 379 1.89 5.93 6.16
CA SER A 379 1.97 4.82 7.12
C SER A 379 3.11 5.11 8.09
N HIS A 380 2.75 5.21 9.37
CA HIS A 380 3.72 5.42 10.43
C HIS A 380 4.41 4.09 10.75
N VAL A 381 5.67 3.95 10.37
CA VAL A 381 6.47 2.76 10.71
C VAL A 381 7.29 3.09 11.94
N SER A 382 6.97 2.46 13.06
CA SER A 382 7.73 2.57 14.31
C SER A 382 8.66 1.37 14.46
N GLY A 383 9.97 1.61 14.41
CA GLY A 383 10.97 0.60 14.78
C GLY A 383 11.33 0.75 16.26
N SER A 384 11.39 -0.36 17.00
CA SER A 384 12.00 -0.38 18.34
C SER A 384 13.37 -1.05 18.25
N VAL A 385 14.45 -0.28 18.38
CA VAL A 385 15.77 -0.84 18.62
C VAL A 385 15.88 -1.27 20.08
N ASN A 386 15.80 -2.59 20.33
CA ASN A 386 16.20 -3.14 21.63
C ASN A 386 17.73 -3.13 21.70
N ALA A 387 18.32 -1.96 21.92
CA ALA A 387 19.69 -1.90 22.38
C ALA A 387 19.73 -2.51 23.78
N ALA A 388 20.07 -3.79 23.88
CA ALA A 388 20.43 -4.40 25.14
C ALA A 388 21.70 -3.68 25.65
N ILE A 389 21.52 -2.63 26.46
CA ILE A 389 22.62 -1.99 27.18
C ILE A 389 23.28 -3.11 27.99
N PRO A 390 24.54 -3.49 27.73
CA PRO A 390 25.25 -4.38 28.62
C PRO A 390 25.36 -3.62 29.94
N ARG A 391 24.68 -4.08 30.98
CA ARG A 391 25.01 -3.64 32.34
C ARG A 391 26.43 -4.10 32.61
N ILE A 392 27.39 -3.20 32.41
CA ILE A 392 28.74 -3.34 32.95
C ILE A 392 28.57 -3.09 34.44
N SER A 393 28.41 -4.16 35.21
CA SER A 393 28.63 -4.11 36.65
C SER A 393 30.07 -3.68 36.89
N PRO A 394 30.36 -2.64 37.69
CA PRO A 394 31.73 -2.28 37.99
C PRO A 394 32.36 -3.44 38.78
N ILE A 395 33.39 -4.04 38.21
CA ILE A 395 34.29 -4.96 38.90
C ILE A 395 35.05 -4.08 39.90
N ALA A 396 34.67 -4.17 41.17
CA ALA A 396 35.38 -3.54 42.27
C ALA A 396 36.75 -4.23 42.44
N SER A 397 37.80 -3.63 41.92
CA SER A 397 39.17 -3.86 42.37
C SER A 397 39.34 -3.17 43.72
N GLY A 398 39.48 -3.96 44.80
CA GLY A 398 39.89 -3.46 46.12
C GLY A 398 41.28 -2.80 46.08
N PRO A 399 41.61 -1.99 47.09
CA PRO A 399 42.28 -2.60 48.23
C PRO A 399 41.82 -2.09 49.61
N LEU A 400 42.12 -2.93 50.60
CA LEU A 400 42.35 -2.64 52.01
C LEU A 400 42.18 -1.17 52.47
N ALA A 401 41.24 -0.93 53.38
CA ALA A 401 41.55 -0.59 54.77
C ALA A 401 40.29 -0.15 55.56
N LEU A 402 40.29 -0.55 56.82
CA LEU A 402 39.48 -0.07 57.95
C LEU A 402 38.01 -0.50 58.04
N ALA A 403 37.87 -1.56 58.84
CA ALA A 403 36.70 -1.91 59.64
C ALA A 403 36.04 -0.70 60.32
N LEU A 404 34.71 -0.70 60.40
CA LEU A 404 33.99 -0.99 61.64
C LEU A 404 32.46 -1.07 61.42
N VAL A 405 31.93 -2.27 61.69
CA VAL A 405 30.64 -2.58 62.34
C VAL A 405 29.34 -1.97 61.80
N THR A 406 28.55 -2.88 61.22
CA THR A 406 27.10 -2.90 60.94
C THR A 406 26.18 -2.54 62.13
N LEU A 407 25.04 -1.90 61.89
CA LEU A 407 23.70 -2.54 62.04
C LEU A 407 22.53 -1.65 61.57
N VAL A 408 21.58 -2.28 60.87
CA VAL A 408 20.24 -1.77 60.52
C VAL A 408 19.23 -2.48 61.43
N ILE A 409 18.30 -1.78 62.11
CA ILE A 409 16.98 -2.32 62.50
C ILE A 409 15.88 -1.23 62.51
N PHE A 410 14.74 -1.59 61.93
CA PHE A 410 13.42 -0.93 61.93
C PHE A 410 12.69 -1.01 63.30
N GLY A 411 11.90 0.01 63.68
CA GLY A 411 10.71 -0.22 64.53
C GLY A 411 10.20 0.92 65.42
N THR A 412 9.15 1.61 64.94
CA THR A 412 7.98 2.19 65.67
C THR A 412 8.11 3.38 66.65
N ARG A 413 7.38 4.45 66.26
CA ARG A 413 6.62 5.46 67.04
C ARG A 413 7.12 5.88 68.43
N GLN A 414 7.72 7.07 68.50
CA GLN A 414 7.25 8.20 69.33
C GLN A 414 7.92 9.50 68.87
N GLU A 415 7.17 10.60 68.91
CA GLU A 415 7.57 11.94 68.52
C GLU A 415 8.72 12.48 69.38
N MET A 416 9.75 13.09 68.77
CA MET A 416 10.39 14.28 69.35
C MET A 416 11.34 15.03 68.39
N THR A 417 11.18 16.34 68.50
CA THR A 417 11.95 17.52 68.10
C THR A 417 13.50 17.44 68.09
N CYS A 418 14.11 18.21 67.18
CA CYS A 418 15.56 18.44 67.05
C CYS A 418 16.19 19.20 68.24
N LYS A 419 17.22 18.63 68.89
CA LYS A 419 18.48 19.30 69.33
C LYS A 419 19.48 18.32 69.99
N ASN A 420 20.78 18.60 69.84
CA ASN A 420 21.96 17.76 70.14
C ASN A 420 22.33 17.60 71.64
N ALA A 421 22.93 16.44 71.98
CA ALA A 421 24.12 16.16 72.84
C ALA A 421 24.01 14.82 73.64
N GLU A 422 25.14 14.08 73.73
CA GLU A 422 25.43 12.72 74.30
C GLU A 422 25.07 12.43 75.80
N PRO A 423 25.48 11.29 76.46
CA PRO A 423 25.56 9.84 76.11
C PRO A 423 24.92 8.88 77.18
N PHE A 424 25.01 7.56 76.91
CA PHE A 424 25.15 6.39 77.83
C PHE A 424 23.98 5.39 78.12
N ARG A 425 24.32 4.10 77.82
CA ARG A 425 24.15 2.83 78.60
C ARG A 425 23.06 1.78 78.27
N ALA A 426 23.46 0.83 77.41
CA ALA A 426 23.44 -0.65 77.50
C ALA A 426 22.33 -1.45 78.25
N ARG A 427 21.80 -2.51 77.59
CA ARG A 427 22.13 -3.95 77.82
C ARG A 427 21.18 -4.95 77.10
N ASN A 428 21.78 -5.98 76.45
CA ASN A 428 21.48 -7.46 76.46
C ASN A 428 20.07 -7.98 76.02
N VAL A 429 19.83 -9.11 75.32
CA VAL A 429 20.58 -10.37 75.05
C VAL A 429 19.82 -11.26 73.99
N VAL A 430 20.60 -11.88 73.08
CA VAL A 430 20.61 -13.26 72.50
C VAL A 430 19.43 -13.91 71.72
N LEU A 431 19.83 -14.42 70.54
CA LEU A 431 19.24 -15.35 69.53
C LEU A 431 19.01 -16.79 70.01
N VAL A 432 18.09 -17.54 69.36
CA VAL A 432 18.32 -18.93 68.89
C VAL A 432 17.49 -19.25 67.62
N LEU A 433 18.14 -19.92 66.64
CA LEU A 433 17.59 -20.53 65.41
C LEU A 433 16.84 -21.85 65.64
N SER A 434 15.93 -22.25 64.74
CA SER A 434 16.11 -23.47 63.91
C SER A 434 14.88 -23.81 63.04
N ALA A 435 15.19 -24.47 61.93
CA ALA A 435 14.30 -24.93 60.86
C ALA A 435 13.51 -26.20 61.23
N LEU A 436 12.41 -26.48 60.52
CA LEU A 436 12.20 -27.71 59.74
C LEU A 436 10.81 -27.79 59.09
N THR A 437 10.79 -28.63 58.07
CA THR A 437 9.84 -28.98 57.00
C THR A 437 8.54 -29.70 57.40
N THR A 438 7.69 -29.93 56.36
CA THR A 438 6.58 -30.92 56.20
C THR A 438 5.17 -30.36 56.45
N GLN A 439 4.05 -30.80 55.85
CA GLN A 439 3.73 -31.71 54.75
C GLN A 439 2.31 -31.34 54.24
N SER A 440 1.97 -31.85 53.06
CA SER A 440 0.67 -31.87 52.38
C SER A 440 -0.48 -32.50 53.17
N HIS A 441 -1.73 -32.11 52.90
CA HIS A 441 -2.78 -32.98 52.32
C HIS A 441 -4.09 -32.23 52.02
N ALA A 442 -4.76 -32.73 50.98
CA ALA A 442 -5.99 -32.24 50.36
C ALA A 442 -7.25 -32.62 51.13
N LEU A 443 -8.34 -31.89 50.91
CA LEU A 443 -9.69 -32.49 50.89
C LEU A 443 -10.63 -31.69 49.97
N SER A 444 -11.36 -32.45 49.16
CA SER A 444 -12.29 -32.04 48.13
C SER A 444 -13.73 -32.14 48.66
N LEU A 445 -14.65 -31.28 48.22
CA LEU A 445 -16.10 -31.58 48.23
C LEU A 445 -16.89 -30.72 47.23
N HIS A 446 -17.88 -31.38 46.62
CA HIS A 446 -18.62 -31.08 45.39
C HIS A 446 -19.83 -30.11 45.54
N LEU A 447 -20.03 -29.22 44.54
CA LEU A 447 -21.26 -28.84 43.75
C LEU A 447 -22.57 -28.37 44.45
N PRO A 448 -23.58 -27.74 43.78
CA PRO A 448 -23.70 -27.11 42.45
C PRO A 448 -24.51 -25.75 42.40
N ARG A 449 -24.70 -25.24 41.15
CA ARG A 449 -25.77 -24.34 40.59
C ARG A 449 -25.52 -22.82 40.44
N SER A 450 -25.51 -22.42 39.17
CA SER A 450 -25.76 -21.08 38.57
C SER A 450 -27.26 -20.69 38.68
N PRO A 451 -27.75 -19.49 38.26
CA PRO A 451 -27.11 -18.42 37.46
C PRO A 451 -27.36 -16.97 37.95
N THR A 452 -26.58 -15.99 37.47
CA THR A 452 -27.05 -14.69 36.90
C THR A 452 -25.91 -13.70 36.61
N ASN A 453 -26.04 -13.05 35.44
CA ASN A 453 -25.37 -11.87 34.87
C ASN A 453 -24.62 -10.89 35.80
N MET A 454 -23.38 -10.52 35.41
CA MET A 454 -22.95 -9.14 35.07
C MET A 454 -21.42 -9.10 34.89
N TYR A 455 -20.94 -8.79 33.68
CA TYR A 455 -19.53 -8.49 33.43
C TYR A 455 -19.31 -6.98 33.39
N LEU A 456 -18.49 -6.46 34.32
CA LEU A 456 -17.89 -5.13 34.27
C LEU A 456 -16.36 -5.27 34.45
N SER A 457 -15.62 -4.82 33.43
CA SER A 457 -14.25 -4.29 33.38
C SER A 457 -13.18 -4.54 34.49
N LYS A 458 -12.09 -5.23 34.09
CA LYS A 458 -10.61 -5.00 34.31
C LYS A 458 -10.04 -4.86 35.76
N PRO A 459 -8.69 -4.95 36.05
CA PRO A 459 -7.50 -5.30 35.24
C PRO A 459 -6.46 -6.31 35.88
N PHE A 460 -5.47 -6.69 35.06
CA PHE A 460 -4.09 -7.20 35.26
C PHE A 460 -3.49 -7.46 36.66
N SER A 461 -2.84 -8.63 36.80
CA SER A 461 -1.46 -8.77 37.33
C SER A 461 -0.81 -10.08 36.86
N ALA A 462 0.51 -10.05 36.65
CA ALA A 462 1.28 -11.04 35.89
C ALA A 462 2.51 -11.57 36.69
N ILE A 463 3.03 -12.71 36.21
CA ILE A 463 4.43 -13.22 36.24
C ILE A 463 4.89 -14.11 37.43
N LYS A 464 5.28 -15.35 37.07
CA LYS A 464 6.50 -16.12 37.43
C LYS A 464 6.35 -17.52 36.79
N ARG A 465 7.26 -18.20 36.07
CA ARG A 465 8.72 -18.30 35.82
C ARG A 465 8.86 -18.87 34.37
N ALA A 466 9.98 -18.88 33.65
CA ALA A 466 11.30 -19.38 34.05
C ALA A 466 12.39 -18.95 33.04
N PHE A 467 13.56 -18.64 33.59
CA PHE A 467 14.85 -18.55 32.91
C PHE A 467 15.59 -19.88 33.10
N THR A 468 16.11 -20.46 32.02
CA THR A 468 17.28 -21.36 32.05
C THR A 468 18.21 -20.96 30.91
N ALA A 469 19.45 -20.67 31.29
CA ALA A 469 20.48 -20.09 30.45
C ALA A 469 21.14 -21.12 29.53
N GLY A 470 21.36 -20.74 28.27
CA GLY A 470 22.20 -21.44 27.29
C GLY A 470 23.30 -20.51 26.74
N ARG A 471 24.52 -20.73 27.23
CA ARG A 471 25.87 -20.49 26.65
C ARG A 471 26.07 -19.32 25.65
N ARG A 472 26.79 -18.28 26.10
CA ARG A 472 27.40 -17.20 25.29
C ARG A 472 28.50 -17.73 24.37
N GLN A 473 28.43 -17.37 23.08
CA GLN A 473 29.64 -17.18 22.26
C GLN A 473 29.94 -15.69 22.17
N ASN A 474 31.21 -15.33 22.40
CA ASN A 474 31.76 -13.99 22.22
C ASN A 474 32.00 -13.74 20.73
N SER A 475 31.21 -12.86 20.12
CA SER A 475 31.62 -12.14 18.91
C SER A 475 31.47 -10.65 19.17
N THR A 476 32.58 -9.93 19.04
CA THR A 476 32.70 -8.46 19.08
C THR A 476 31.64 -7.78 18.20
N PRO A 477 31.02 -6.66 18.64
CA PRO A 477 30.09 -5.91 17.79
C PRO A 477 30.90 -5.22 16.69
N ASN A 478 30.76 -5.71 15.46
CA ASN A 478 31.23 -4.99 14.28
C ASN A 478 30.25 -3.83 14.02
N SER A 479 30.74 -2.60 14.06
CA SER A 479 29.95 -1.36 14.06
C SER A 479 29.44 -0.95 12.66
N ASN A 480 28.92 -1.89 11.88
CA ASN A 480 28.36 -1.62 10.54
C ASN A 480 27.10 -2.46 10.32
N SER A 481 26.02 -2.18 11.04
CA SER A 481 24.69 -2.69 10.67
C SER A 481 23.84 -1.55 10.13
N ASN A 482 23.78 -1.43 8.80
CA ASN A 482 22.62 -0.86 8.13
C ASN A 482 21.43 -1.76 8.50
N ASP A 483 20.65 -1.38 9.51
CA ASP A 483 19.47 -2.14 9.91
C ASP A 483 18.40 -1.92 8.82
N THR A 484 18.33 -2.85 7.88
CA THR A 484 17.38 -2.82 6.77
C THR A 484 16.05 -3.37 7.29
N ALA A 485 15.05 -2.51 7.41
CA ALA A 485 13.70 -2.96 7.66
C ALA A 485 13.09 -3.46 6.35
N ASN A 486 12.78 -4.75 6.29
CA ASN A 486 11.97 -5.34 5.23
C ASN A 486 10.51 -4.92 5.46
N LEU A 487 9.94 -4.18 4.52
CA LEU A 487 8.53 -3.80 4.51
C LEU A 487 7.81 -4.50 3.37
N TRP A 488 6.68 -5.13 3.65
CA TRP A 488 5.81 -5.70 2.63
C TRP A 488 4.83 -4.65 2.13
N VAL A 489 5.00 -4.23 0.88
CA VAL A 489 4.14 -3.25 0.21
C VAL A 489 3.31 -3.96 -0.85
N VAL A 490 2.07 -3.51 -1.06
CA VAL A 490 1.16 -4.08 -2.06
C VAL A 490 1.84 -4.07 -3.43
N ASP A 491 1.76 -5.21 -4.12
CA ASP A 491 2.21 -5.38 -5.49
C ASP A 491 1.04 -5.73 -6.44
N SER A 492 0.10 -6.57 -6.00
CA SER A 492 -1.10 -6.93 -6.78
C SER A 492 -2.29 -7.17 -5.85
N LEU A 493 -3.46 -6.64 -6.18
CA LEU A 493 -4.72 -6.90 -5.47
C LEU A 493 -5.70 -7.58 -6.43
N TYR A 494 -6.00 -8.86 -6.19
CA TYR A 494 -7.00 -9.62 -6.95
C TYR A 494 -8.26 -9.77 -6.09
N GLU A 495 -9.22 -8.88 -6.30
CA GLU A 495 -10.48 -8.82 -5.55
C GLU A 495 -11.57 -8.14 -6.35
N GLY A 496 -12.82 -8.24 -5.91
CA GLY A 496 -13.93 -7.50 -6.52
C GLY A 496 -14.46 -8.08 -7.83
N GLN A 497 -15.33 -7.32 -8.50
CA GLN A 497 -16.08 -7.76 -9.70
C GLN A 497 -15.18 -8.06 -10.90
N ASN A 498 -14.03 -7.40 -11.01
CA ASN A 498 -13.07 -7.53 -12.09
C ASN A 498 -12.00 -8.60 -11.81
N PHE A 499 -12.15 -9.42 -10.75
CA PHE A 499 -11.16 -10.43 -10.39
C PHE A 499 -10.66 -11.22 -11.60
N TYR A 500 -11.57 -11.75 -12.44
CA TYR A 500 -11.23 -12.60 -13.59
C TYR A 500 -10.59 -11.88 -14.78
N ASP A 501 -10.49 -10.55 -14.78
CA ASP A 501 -9.87 -9.81 -15.90
C ASP A 501 -8.35 -9.92 -15.89
N GLN A 502 -7.78 -10.25 -14.73
CA GLN A 502 -6.34 -10.48 -14.56
C GLN A 502 -5.94 -11.96 -14.64
N TRP A 503 -6.83 -12.83 -15.14
CA TRP A 503 -6.61 -14.27 -15.23
C TRP A 503 -6.92 -14.81 -16.63
N ASP A 504 -6.13 -15.79 -17.05
CA ASP A 504 -6.36 -16.59 -18.24
C ASP A 504 -7.02 -17.92 -17.85
N PHE A 505 -7.96 -18.40 -18.67
CA PHE A 505 -8.63 -19.69 -18.48
C PHE A 505 -7.91 -20.77 -19.29
N PHE A 506 -7.36 -21.76 -18.59
CA PHE A 506 -6.75 -22.93 -19.19
C PHE A 506 -7.86 -23.88 -19.67
N ASN A 507 -7.80 -24.28 -20.94
CA ASN A 507 -8.81 -25.14 -21.57
C ASN A 507 -8.18 -26.32 -22.34
N TYR A 508 -7.00 -26.76 -21.90
CA TYR A 508 -6.32 -27.93 -22.44
C TYR A 508 -6.58 -29.16 -21.57
N PRO A 509 -6.24 -30.38 -22.03
CA PRO A 509 -6.30 -31.57 -21.19
C PRO A 509 -5.52 -31.39 -19.89
N ASP A 510 -6.04 -31.97 -18.81
CA ASP A 510 -5.45 -31.86 -17.49
C ASP A 510 -4.06 -32.51 -17.43
N PRO A 511 -3.00 -31.76 -17.08
CA PRO A 511 -1.64 -32.30 -17.00
C PRO A 511 -1.47 -33.46 -16.01
N THR A 512 -2.35 -33.57 -15.02
CA THR A 512 -2.34 -34.64 -14.00
C THR A 512 -3.34 -35.75 -14.31
N ASN A 513 -3.75 -35.88 -15.58
CA ASN A 513 -4.59 -36.96 -16.10
C ASN A 513 -5.95 -37.11 -15.40
N GLY A 514 -6.52 -36.02 -14.87
CA GLY A 514 -7.83 -36.02 -14.24
C GLY A 514 -8.99 -36.29 -15.21
N MET A 515 -10.10 -36.78 -14.67
CA MET A 515 -11.37 -36.95 -15.37
C MET A 515 -12.15 -35.62 -15.44
N VAL A 516 -11.48 -34.57 -15.92
CA VAL A 516 -11.96 -33.19 -15.94
C VAL A 516 -11.85 -32.55 -17.32
N GLU A 517 -12.87 -31.82 -17.72
CA GLU A 517 -12.85 -30.94 -18.88
C GLU A 517 -12.69 -29.49 -18.40
N TYR A 518 -11.49 -28.92 -18.54
CA TYR A 518 -11.34 -27.49 -18.27
C TYR A 518 -11.91 -26.67 -19.43
N VAL A 519 -12.87 -25.81 -19.12
CA VAL A 519 -13.55 -24.99 -20.13
C VAL A 519 -12.93 -23.60 -20.26
N ASP A 520 -13.11 -22.99 -21.43
CA ASP A 520 -12.70 -21.60 -21.66
C ASP A 520 -13.53 -20.58 -20.83
N ARG A 521 -13.06 -19.33 -20.82
CA ARG A 521 -13.68 -18.22 -20.08
C ARG A 521 -15.16 -18.06 -20.42
N GLU A 522 -15.50 -18.03 -21.71
CA GLU A 522 -16.88 -17.79 -22.16
C GLU A 522 -17.82 -18.89 -21.65
N THR A 523 -17.41 -20.15 -21.80
CA THR A 523 -18.16 -21.31 -21.35
C THR A 523 -18.27 -21.34 -19.84
N ALA A 524 -17.20 -21.02 -19.10
CA ALA A 524 -17.21 -20.96 -17.65
C ALA A 524 -18.23 -19.95 -17.11
N PHE A 525 -18.30 -18.74 -17.68
CA PHE A 525 -19.29 -17.74 -17.29
C PHE A 525 -20.71 -18.13 -17.71
N ARG A 526 -20.88 -18.60 -18.96
CA ARG A 526 -22.20 -18.99 -19.49
C ARG A 526 -22.83 -20.13 -18.72
N GLU A 527 -22.03 -21.11 -18.29
CA GLU A 527 -22.49 -22.29 -17.55
C GLU A 527 -22.43 -22.07 -16.01
N GLY A 528 -22.02 -20.88 -15.57
CA GLY A 528 -21.97 -20.53 -14.15
C GLY A 528 -20.90 -21.29 -13.35
N LEU A 529 -19.84 -21.74 -14.01
CA LEU A 529 -18.67 -22.39 -13.38
C LEU A 529 -17.67 -21.37 -12.83
N ALA A 530 -17.67 -20.13 -13.33
CA ALA A 530 -16.92 -19.02 -12.77
C ALA A 530 -17.78 -17.74 -12.77
N TYR A 531 -17.83 -17.03 -11.65
CA TYR A 531 -18.50 -15.72 -11.53
C TYR A 531 -18.05 -14.98 -10.25
N VAL A 532 -18.36 -13.69 -10.16
CA VAL A 532 -18.25 -12.92 -8.92
C VAL A 532 -19.66 -12.60 -8.43
N THR A 533 -19.94 -12.84 -7.14
CA THR A 533 -21.24 -12.51 -6.55
C THR A 533 -21.40 -10.99 -6.37
N PRO A 534 -22.62 -10.46 -6.20
CA PRO A 534 -22.82 -9.03 -5.92
C PRO A 534 -22.11 -8.50 -4.66
N ASN A 535 -21.78 -9.37 -3.72
CA ASN A 535 -20.98 -9.04 -2.52
C ASN A 535 -19.48 -9.35 -2.68
N ASN A 536 -18.96 -9.32 -3.91
CA ASN A 536 -17.54 -9.47 -4.25
C ASN A 536 -16.90 -10.81 -3.84
N LYS A 537 -17.68 -11.90 -3.77
CA LYS A 537 -17.11 -13.25 -3.57
C LYS A 537 -16.76 -13.84 -4.93
N ILE A 538 -15.53 -14.31 -5.05
CA ILE A 538 -15.02 -14.93 -6.27
C ILE A 538 -15.35 -16.41 -6.22
N VAL A 539 -16.17 -16.88 -7.16
CA VAL A 539 -16.69 -18.24 -7.19
C VAL A 539 -16.21 -18.99 -8.43
N MET A 540 -15.55 -20.12 -8.20
CA MET A 540 -15.09 -21.08 -9.22
C MET A 540 -15.55 -22.47 -8.79
N LYS A 541 -16.22 -23.24 -9.66
CA LYS A 541 -16.78 -24.53 -9.28
C LYS A 541 -16.74 -25.58 -10.39
N VAL A 542 -16.85 -26.83 -9.97
CA VAL A 542 -17.12 -27.98 -10.84
C VAL A 542 -18.60 -27.97 -11.25
N ASP A 543 -18.92 -28.45 -12.45
CA ASP A 543 -20.31 -28.71 -12.85
C ASP A 543 -20.96 -29.71 -11.87
N ASN A 544 -21.99 -29.25 -11.17
CA ASN A 544 -22.74 -30.02 -10.20
C ASN A 544 -24.19 -30.28 -10.65
N THR A 545 -24.45 -30.27 -11.95
CA THR A 545 -25.80 -30.41 -12.53
C THR A 545 -25.92 -31.52 -13.58
N THR A 546 -24.88 -31.74 -14.39
CA THR A 546 -24.94 -32.73 -15.49
C THR A 546 -24.66 -34.16 -15.00
N VAL A 547 -25.55 -35.10 -15.35
CA VAL A 547 -25.31 -36.54 -15.20
C VAL A 547 -24.50 -37.04 -16.39
N LEU A 548 -23.35 -37.64 -16.13
CA LEU A 548 -22.44 -38.12 -17.17
C LEU A 548 -22.58 -39.63 -17.39
N LYS A 549 -22.19 -40.09 -18.58
CA LYS A 549 -21.99 -41.52 -18.88
C LYS A 549 -20.60 -41.97 -18.40
N ALA A 550 -20.42 -43.29 -18.29
CA ALA A 550 -19.14 -43.86 -17.92
C ALA A 550 -18.04 -43.45 -18.91
N GLY A 551 -16.95 -42.88 -18.40
CA GLY A 551 -15.81 -42.41 -19.18
C GLY A 551 -15.92 -40.97 -19.70
N GLU A 552 -17.03 -40.28 -19.49
CA GLU A 552 -17.15 -38.84 -19.80
C GLU A 552 -16.48 -37.98 -18.71
N TYR A 553 -15.99 -36.82 -19.11
CA TYR A 553 -15.21 -35.90 -18.27
C TYR A 553 -16.12 -34.79 -17.77
N ARG A 554 -15.98 -34.42 -16.49
CA ARG A 554 -16.82 -33.39 -15.88
C ARG A 554 -16.20 -32.01 -16.05
N LYS A 555 -17.02 -31.03 -16.40
CA LYS A 555 -16.56 -29.66 -16.59
C LYS A 555 -16.10 -29.02 -15.28
N SER A 556 -15.00 -28.29 -15.36
CA SER A 556 -14.42 -27.49 -14.27
C SER A 556 -13.66 -26.31 -14.86
N VAL A 557 -13.02 -25.52 -13.99
CA VAL A 557 -12.20 -24.37 -14.37
C VAL A 557 -10.78 -24.52 -13.82
N ARG A 558 -9.81 -24.11 -14.62
CA ARG A 558 -8.44 -23.82 -14.20
C ARG A 558 -8.09 -22.43 -14.71
N ILE A 559 -7.70 -21.55 -13.80
CA ILE A 559 -7.31 -20.18 -14.14
C ILE A 559 -5.90 -19.91 -13.67
N GLN A 560 -5.19 -19.04 -14.39
CA GLN A 560 -3.85 -18.61 -14.00
C GLN A 560 -3.69 -17.10 -14.13
N SER A 561 -2.95 -16.48 -13.21
CA SER A 561 -2.74 -15.03 -13.25
C SER A 561 -1.97 -14.63 -14.50
N LYS A 562 -2.34 -13.50 -15.12
CA LYS A 562 -1.60 -12.92 -16.24
C LYS A 562 -0.22 -12.42 -15.82
N LYS A 563 -0.12 -11.87 -14.61
CA LYS A 563 1.14 -11.42 -14.02
C LYS A 563 1.98 -12.61 -13.53
N ARG A 564 3.29 -12.50 -13.73
CA ARG A 564 4.30 -13.46 -13.26
C ARG A 564 5.10 -12.88 -12.09
N TYR A 565 5.56 -13.75 -11.21
CA TYR A 565 6.21 -13.41 -9.95
C TYR A 565 7.55 -14.13 -9.78
N ASN A 566 8.51 -13.45 -9.18
CA ASN A 566 9.85 -13.96 -8.86
C ASN A 566 10.14 -13.87 -7.36
N GLY A 567 9.09 -13.97 -6.55
CA GLY A 567 9.10 -13.72 -5.11
C GLY A 567 8.01 -12.73 -4.69
N GLY A 568 7.68 -12.76 -3.41
CA GLY A 568 6.62 -11.96 -2.82
C GLY A 568 6.05 -12.62 -1.57
N LEU A 569 5.06 -11.96 -0.99
CA LEU A 569 4.19 -12.49 0.05
C LEU A 569 2.79 -12.57 -0.55
N PHE A 570 2.34 -13.79 -0.78
CA PHE A 570 1.07 -14.15 -1.38
C PHE A 570 0.09 -14.48 -0.26
N ILE A 571 -1.02 -13.79 -0.19
CA ILE A 571 -2.05 -13.98 0.83
C ILE A 571 -3.37 -14.24 0.13
N ILE A 572 -3.99 -15.38 0.41
CA ILE A 572 -5.34 -15.70 -0.03
C ILE A 572 -6.26 -15.81 1.18
N ASP A 573 -7.41 -15.15 1.08
CA ASP A 573 -8.49 -15.29 2.05
C ASP A 573 -9.64 -16.10 1.44
N ILE A 574 -9.81 -17.34 1.93
CA ILE A 574 -10.78 -18.30 1.43
C ILE A 574 -11.93 -18.40 2.44
N GLU A 575 -13.15 -18.07 2.01
CA GLU A 575 -14.36 -18.26 2.81
C GLU A 575 -14.86 -19.71 2.73
N ARG A 576 -14.76 -20.31 1.54
CA ARG A 576 -15.10 -21.72 1.29
C ARG A 576 -14.14 -22.30 0.26
N ALA A 577 -13.62 -23.49 0.52
CA ALA A 577 -12.79 -24.24 -0.42
C ALA A 577 -13.55 -25.47 -0.94
N PRO A 578 -13.24 -25.96 -2.15
CA PRO A 578 -13.84 -27.17 -2.69
C PRO A 578 -13.49 -28.40 -1.84
N HIS A 579 -14.45 -29.32 -1.69
CA HIS A 579 -14.20 -30.70 -1.31
C HIS A 579 -15.34 -31.57 -1.81
N ALA A 580 -15.02 -32.80 -2.20
CA ALA A 580 -15.97 -33.81 -2.62
C ALA A 580 -15.21 -35.12 -2.86
N CYS A 581 -15.87 -36.27 -2.72
CA CYS A 581 -15.35 -37.50 -3.30
C CYS A 581 -14.97 -37.30 -4.78
N SER A 582 -13.80 -37.83 -5.16
CA SER A 582 -13.13 -37.63 -6.46
C SER A 582 -12.58 -36.24 -6.75
N ALA A 583 -12.83 -35.20 -5.95
CA ALA A 583 -12.25 -33.88 -6.21
C ALA A 583 -10.78 -33.78 -5.77
N TRP A 584 -9.99 -33.01 -6.51
CA TRP A 584 -8.64 -32.58 -6.19
C TRP A 584 -8.51 -31.08 -6.50
N PRO A 585 -8.90 -30.21 -5.55
CA PRO A 585 -8.73 -28.77 -5.68
C PRO A 585 -7.33 -28.30 -5.28
N ALA A 586 -6.83 -27.29 -5.98
CA ALA A 586 -5.56 -26.65 -5.67
C ALA A 586 -5.60 -25.12 -5.80
N PHE A 587 -4.93 -24.43 -4.88
CA PHE A 587 -4.45 -23.06 -5.04
C PHE A 587 -2.93 -23.06 -4.86
N TRP A 588 -2.22 -22.68 -5.91
CA TRP A 588 -0.80 -22.96 -6.05
C TRP A 588 -0.11 -21.95 -6.97
N THR A 589 1.20 -22.06 -7.11
CA THR A 589 1.97 -21.24 -8.06
C THR A 589 2.96 -22.10 -8.83
N VAL A 590 3.18 -21.78 -10.10
CA VAL A 590 4.03 -22.59 -10.98
C VAL A 590 4.83 -21.77 -11.97
N GLY A 591 6.12 -22.08 -12.08
CA GLY A 591 7.04 -21.55 -13.08
C GLY A 591 7.01 -22.31 -14.40
N PRO A 592 7.71 -21.82 -15.44
CA PRO A 592 7.78 -22.48 -16.73
C PRO A 592 8.68 -23.74 -16.70
N ASN A 593 8.61 -24.58 -17.74
CA ASN A 593 9.48 -25.76 -17.91
C ASN A 593 9.43 -26.73 -16.72
N TRP A 594 8.22 -27.07 -16.27
CA TRP A 594 8.00 -27.95 -15.13
C TRP A 594 8.84 -29.25 -15.19
N PRO A 595 9.43 -29.71 -14.06
CA PRO A 595 9.38 -29.11 -12.71
C PRO A 595 10.50 -28.08 -12.47
N HIS A 596 11.30 -27.72 -13.49
CA HIS A 596 12.53 -26.95 -13.29
C HIS A 596 12.26 -25.53 -12.81
N GLY A 597 11.23 -24.87 -13.34
CA GLY A 597 10.79 -23.55 -12.90
C GLY A 597 10.12 -23.51 -11.54
N GLY A 598 9.93 -24.67 -10.92
CA GLY A 598 9.38 -24.82 -9.58
C GLY A 598 7.85 -24.76 -9.52
N GLU A 599 7.32 -25.38 -8.48
CA GLU A 599 5.91 -25.43 -8.12
C GLU A 599 5.78 -25.30 -6.60
N ILE A 600 4.81 -24.52 -6.15
CA ILE A 600 4.50 -24.33 -4.72
C ILE A 600 3.00 -24.50 -4.54
N ASP A 601 2.61 -25.60 -3.91
CA ASP A 601 1.21 -25.91 -3.60
C ASP A 601 0.88 -25.38 -2.21
N ILE A 602 0.02 -24.37 -2.19
CA ILE A 602 -0.27 -23.60 -0.97
C ILE A 602 -1.49 -24.21 -0.26
N PHE A 603 -2.53 -24.50 -1.04
CA PHE A 603 -3.70 -25.23 -0.61
C PHE A 603 -3.93 -26.39 -1.56
N GLU A 604 -3.86 -27.61 -1.06
CA GLU A 604 -4.06 -28.83 -1.84
C GLU A 604 -4.64 -29.95 -0.96
N GLY A 605 -5.49 -30.77 -1.55
CA GLY A 605 -5.96 -32.02 -0.96
C GLY A 605 -6.84 -32.78 -1.93
N VAL A 606 -7.19 -34.02 -1.56
CA VAL A 606 -8.07 -34.88 -2.35
C VAL A 606 -9.25 -35.39 -1.55
N HIS A 607 -10.35 -35.65 -2.24
CA HIS A 607 -11.55 -36.28 -1.70
C HIS A 607 -12.18 -35.49 -0.54
N GLU A 608 -12.54 -36.19 0.53
CA GLU A 608 -13.05 -35.64 1.79
C GLU A 608 -11.93 -35.52 2.85
N SER A 609 -10.68 -35.32 2.41
CA SER A 609 -9.60 -34.98 3.33
C SER A 609 -9.99 -33.77 4.19
N THR A 610 -9.41 -33.67 5.38
CA THR A 610 -9.70 -32.57 6.33
C THR A 610 -8.47 -31.75 6.66
N LYS A 611 -7.32 -32.16 6.14
CA LYS A 611 -6.03 -31.53 6.39
C LYS A 611 -5.41 -31.09 5.09
N ASN A 612 -4.98 -29.84 5.04
CA ASN A 612 -4.30 -29.27 3.89
C ASN A 612 -2.91 -29.91 3.73
N GLN A 613 -2.55 -30.21 2.49
CA GLN A 613 -1.20 -30.57 2.10
C GLN A 613 -0.54 -29.35 1.46
N ALA A 614 0.69 -29.05 1.88
CA ALA A 614 1.53 -28.05 1.24
C ALA A 614 2.77 -28.74 0.69
N THR A 615 2.98 -28.65 -0.62
CA THR A 615 4.01 -29.38 -1.36
C THR A 615 4.86 -28.45 -2.22
N PHE A 616 6.02 -28.97 -2.60
CA PHE A 616 6.92 -28.34 -3.55
C PHE A 616 7.41 -29.38 -4.56
N HIS A 617 7.42 -28.97 -5.82
CA HIS A 617 7.99 -29.75 -6.92
C HIS A 617 9.08 -28.93 -7.60
N THR A 618 10.27 -29.49 -7.69
CA THR A 618 11.45 -28.82 -8.26
C THR A 618 12.27 -29.80 -9.09
N ALA A 619 13.29 -29.28 -9.78
CA ALA A 619 14.42 -30.10 -10.24
C ALA A 619 15.18 -30.72 -9.05
N SER A 620 16.04 -31.71 -9.33
CA SER A 620 16.80 -32.45 -8.32
C SER A 620 17.73 -31.55 -7.48
N GLY A 621 17.84 -31.88 -6.20
CA GLY A 621 18.76 -31.24 -5.25
C GLY A 621 18.14 -30.15 -4.36
N CYS A 622 16.81 -30.06 -4.30
CA CYS A 622 16.06 -29.25 -3.34
C CYS A 622 15.44 -30.18 -2.29
N LYS A 623 15.64 -29.91 -1.00
CA LYS A 623 15.08 -30.70 0.10
C LYS A 623 14.51 -29.84 1.21
N ILE A 624 13.46 -30.31 1.87
CA ILE A 624 13.02 -29.77 3.16
C ILE A 624 14.04 -30.17 4.21
N THR A 625 14.59 -29.18 4.89
CA THR A 625 15.51 -29.38 6.01
C THR A 625 14.99 -28.64 7.23
N GLU A 626 15.56 -28.95 8.40
CA GLU A 626 15.22 -28.28 9.67
C GLU A 626 13.78 -28.53 10.16
N PRO A 627 13.38 -29.80 10.42
CA PRO A 627 12.01 -30.13 10.83
C PRO A 627 11.56 -29.49 12.15
N GLN A 628 12.51 -28.98 12.93
CA GLN A 628 12.24 -28.27 14.17
C GLN A 628 11.68 -26.85 13.94
N ASN A 629 11.68 -26.32 12.70
CA ASN A 629 11.37 -24.93 12.39
C ASN A 629 10.01 -24.68 11.72
N PHE A 630 9.22 -25.74 11.46
CA PHE A 630 7.80 -25.63 11.06
C PHE A 630 6.86 -26.45 11.95
N THR A 631 5.54 -26.28 11.81
CA THR A 631 4.52 -27.00 12.59
C THR A 631 3.88 -28.19 11.87
N GLY A 632 3.94 -28.26 10.53
CA GLY A 632 3.33 -29.37 9.77
C GLY A 632 4.05 -30.72 9.96
N ASN A 633 3.32 -31.80 9.71
CA ASN A 633 3.88 -33.15 9.68
C ASN A 633 4.54 -33.44 8.33
N LEU A 634 5.84 -33.69 8.35
CA LEU A 634 6.61 -34.02 7.15
C LEU A 634 6.14 -35.35 6.54
N VAL A 635 5.80 -35.33 5.25
CA VAL A 635 5.42 -36.52 4.47
C VAL A 635 6.61 -37.01 3.64
N SER A 636 7.24 -36.09 2.91
CA SER A 636 8.42 -36.33 2.07
C SER A 636 9.34 -35.13 2.17
N ASP A 637 10.66 -35.37 2.22
CA ASP A 637 11.67 -34.31 2.35
C ASP A 637 12.38 -33.97 1.02
N ASP A 638 12.21 -34.77 -0.04
CA ASP A 638 12.87 -34.58 -1.33
C ASP A 638 11.95 -33.91 -2.35
N CYS A 639 12.24 -32.66 -2.70
CA CYS A 639 11.35 -31.84 -3.52
C CYS A 639 11.48 -32.14 -5.02
N SER A 640 12.45 -33.00 -5.39
CA SER A 640 12.67 -33.41 -6.76
C SER A 640 11.46 -34.13 -7.33
N HIS A 641 10.97 -33.65 -8.48
CA HIS A 641 10.08 -34.43 -9.34
C HIS A 641 10.83 -35.07 -10.52
N ASP A 642 12.15 -34.79 -10.67
CA ASP A 642 12.97 -35.51 -11.65
C ASP A 642 12.97 -37.02 -11.38
N TYR A 643 12.96 -37.81 -12.45
CA TYR A 643 12.99 -39.28 -12.43
C TYR A 643 11.82 -39.94 -11.66
N GLY A 644 10.66 -39.29 -11.60
CA GLY A 644 9.46 -39.82 -10.95
C GLY A 644 9.45 -39.64 -9.42
N GLY A 645 10.22 -38.69 -8.90
CA GLY A 645 10.11 -38.29 -7.50
C GLY A 645 8.75 -37.66 -7.19
N MET A 646 8.23 -37.85 -5.97
CA MET A 646 6.88 -37.39 -5.62
C MET A 646 6.82 -35.92 -5.17
N GLY A 647 7.96 -35.21 -5.16
CA GLY A 647 8.08 -33.93 -4.48
C GLY A 647 8.13 -34.07 -2.95
N CYS A 648 8.25 -32.93 -2.28
CA CYS A 648 8.34 -32.83 -0.83
C CYS A 648 7.14 -32.07 -0.30
N GLY A 649 6.76 -32.32 0.94
CA GLY A 649 5.62 -31.63 1.51
C GLY A 649 5.27 -32.06 2.91
N LEU A 650 4.30 -31.35 3.46
CA LEU A 650 3.81 -31.55 4.81
C LEU A 650 2.29 -31.49 4.85
N ILE A 651 1.72 -32.22 5.80
CA ILE A 651 0.31 -32.15 6.13
C ILE A 651 0.14 -31.24 7.34
N ASN A 652 -0.80 -30.29 7.24
CA ASN A 652 -1.17 -29.41 8.34
C ASN A 652 -1.80 -30.22 9.48
N ASP A 653 -1.40 -29.95 10.73
CA ASP A 653 -1.94 -30.64 11.90
C ASP A 653 -3.44 -30.41 12.12
N SER A 654 -3.94 -29.25 11.69
CA SER A 654 -5.31 -28.83 11.91
C SER A 654 -6.29 -29.53 10.98
N VAL A 655 -7.28 -30.20 11.56
CA VAL A 655 -8.42 -30.83 10.84
C VAL A 655 -9.38 -29.82 10.22
N ALA A 656 -9.22 -28.52 10.50
CA ALA A 656 -9.98 -27.45 9.89
C ALA A 656 -9.08 -26.58 9.00
N SER A 657 -8.05 -27.19 8.39
CA SER A 657 -7.22 -26.55 7.36
C SER A 657 -7.68 -26.89 5.94
N PHE A 658 -8.51 -27.91 5.75
CA PHE A 658 -9.09 -28.28 4.45
C PHE A 658 -10.49 -28.89 4.64
N GLY A 659 -11.25 -29.01 3.55
CA GLY A 659 -12.46 -29.83 3.50
C GLY A 659 -13.66 -29.26 4.23
N ALA A 660 -14.63 -30.13 4.54
CA ALA A 660 -15.86 -29.74 5.24
C ALA A 660 -15.60 -28.98 6.56
N PRO A 661 -14.64 -29.36 7.42
CA PRO A 661 -14.40 -28.62 8.66
C PRO A 661 -13.81 -27.22 8.44
N PHE A 662 -12.98 -27.02 7.40
CA PHE A 662 -12.51 -25.68 7.00
C PHE A 662 -13.69 -24.79 6.61
N ASN A 663 -14.60 -25.32 5.79
CA ASN A 663 -15.81 -24.60 5.38
C ASN A 663 -16.75 -24.29 6.55
N ALA A 664 -16.89 -25.23 7.49
CA ALA A 664 -17.77 -25.08 8.65
C ALA A 664 -17.36 -23.93 9.60
N VAL A 665 -16.08 -23.55 9.62
CA VAL A 665 -15.57 -22.43 10.43
C VAL A 665 -15.46 -21.11 9.66
N GLY A 666 -16.02 -21.05 8.44
CA GLY A 666 -15.94 -19.87 7.57
C GLY A 666 -14.59 -19.71 6.88
N GLY A 667 -13.85 -20.82 6.71
CA GLY A 667 -12.57 -20.88 6.03
C GLY A 667 -11.42 -20.25 6.82
N GLY A 668 -10.52 -19.57 6.13
CA GLY A 668 -9.30 -19.01 6.71
C GLY A 668 -8.36 -18.39 5.69
N VAL A 669 -7.18 -17.99 6.16
CA VAL A 669 -6.16 -17.34 5.35
C VAL A 669 -4.95 -18.25 5.21
N PHE A 670 -4.48 -18.39 3.98
CA PHE A 670 -3.17 -18.97 3.68
C PHE A 670 -2.24 -17.86 3.24
N ALA A 671 -1.04 -17.84 3.79
CA ALA A 671 0.00 -16.88 3.44
C ALA A 671 1.29 -17.60 3.07
N THR A 672 1.85 -17.29 1.91
CA THR A 672 3.10 -17.84 1.41
C THR A 672 4.09 -16.72 1.17
N ARG A 673 5.22 -16.74 1.87
CA ARG A 673 6.35 -15.84 1.61
C ARG A 673 7.39 -16.60 0.81
N TRP A 674 7.79 -16.05 -0.32
CA TRP A 674 8.88 -16.55 -1.14
C TRP A 674 9.84 -15.41 -1.44
N ASP A 675 11.09 -15.53 -1.00
CA ASP A 675 12.18 -14.62 -1.35
C ASP A 675 13.53 -15.34 -1.28
N ASP A 676 14.63 -14.58 -1.27
CA ASP A 676 15.99 -15.13 -1.25
C ASP A 676 16.32 -15.93 0.00
N ASP A 677 15.60 -15.67 1.09
CA ASP A 677 15.85 -16.28 2.39
C ASP A 677 15.08 -17.59 2.56
N GLY A 678 14.24 -18.00 1.60
CA GLY A 678 13.47 -19.26 1.65
C GLY A 678 12.03 -19.15 1.13
N VAL A 679 11.28 -20.23 1.36
CA VAL A 679 9.81 -20.26 1.20
C VAL A 679 9.16 -20.64 2.51
N TRP A 680 8.18 -19.86 2.97
CA TRP A 680 7.41 -20.11 4.18
C TRP A 680 5.93 -20.14 3.84
N GLY A 681 5.19 -21.05 4.46
CA GLY A 681 3.73 -21.10 4.38
C GLY A 681 3.08 -21.09 5.76
N TRP A 682 2.05 -20.28 5.95
CA TRP A 682 1.22 -20.22 7.15
C TRP A 682 -0.24 -20.49 6.81
N PHE A 683 -0.92 -21.14 7.74
CA PHE A 683 -2.38 -21.20 7.78
C PHE A 683 -2.89 -20.51 9.04
N PHE A 684 -3.84 -19.59 8.87
CA PHE A 684 -4.56 -18.94 9.96
C PHE A 684 -6.05 -19.29 9.90
N HIS A 685 -6.58 -19.83 10.99
CA HIS A 685 -8.02 -19.98 11.15
C HIS A 685 -8.73 -18.63 11.06
N ARG A 686 -9.97 -18.61 10.56
CA ARG A 686 -10.79 -17.39 10.42
C ARG A 686 -10.76 -16.46 11.64
N SER A 687 -10.83 -17.01 12.85
CA SER A 687 -10.87 -16.24 14.11
C SER A 687 -9.49 -15.78 14.60
N THR A 688 -8.41 -16.26 14.01
CA THR A 688 -7.02 -15.97 14.41
C THR A 688 -6.22 -15.31 13.29
N ILE A 689 -6.87 -14.77 12.26
CA ILE A 689 -6.20 -14.02 11.20
C ILE A 689 -5.47 -12.82 11.83
N PRO A 690 -4.15 -12.69 11.62
CA PRO A 690 -3.40 -11.54 12.12
C PRO A 690 -3.97 -10.20 11.62
N ARG A 691 -4.06 -9.22 12.52
CA ARG A 691 -4.69 -7.92 12.23
C ARG A 691 -4.00 -7.18 11.09
N ASP A 692 -2.69 -7.32 11.01
CA ASP A 692 -1.83 -6.71 9.99
C ASP A 692 -2.10 -7.26 8.57
N ILE A 693 -2.60 -8.50 8.44
CA ILE A 693 -3.17 -9.01 7.19
C ILE A 693 -4.46 -8.26 6.85
N THR A 694 -5.41 -8.19 7.80
CA THR A 694 -6.71 -7.53 7.55
C THR A 694 -6.62 -6.01 7.35
N SER A 695 -5.48 -5.39 7.69
CA SER A 695 -5.22 -3.96 7.46
C SER A 695 -4.33 -3.68 6.25
N ASN A 696 -4.04 -4.68 5.40
CA ASN A 696 -3.15 -4.58 4.25
C ASN A 696 -1.76 -4.01 4.58
N THR A 697 -1.21 -4.40 5.73
CA THR A 697 0.15 -4.04 6.17
C THR A 697 0.88 -5.25 6.76
N PRO A 698 0.95 -6.38 6.04
CA PRO A 698 1.39 -7.64 6.61
C PRO A 698 2.85 -7.60 7.08
N ASN A 699 3.12 -8.22 8.22
CA ASN A 699 4.45 -8.37 8.80
C ASN A 699 4.67 -9.81 9.29
N PRO A 700 5.17 -10.69 8.41
CA PRO A 700 5.43 -12.10 8.72
C PRO A 700 6.34 -12.35 9.92
N LYS A 701 7.16 -11.37 10.36
CA LYS A 701 8.03 -11.52 11.53
C LYS A 701 7.25 -11.82 12.81
N ASN A 702 5.99 -11.40 12.89
CA ASN A 702 5.15 -11.52 14.08
C ASN A 702 4.14 -12.67 14.02
N TRP A 703 4.11 -13.45 12.94
CA TRP A 703 3.11 -14.51 12.74
C TRP A 703 3.45 -15.83 13.42
N GLY A 704 4.65 -15.94 13.99
CA GLY A 704 5.11 -17.16 14.65
C GLY A 704 5.59 -18.22 13.64
N LYS A 705 5.64 -19.46 14.12
CA LYS A 705 6.23 -20.59 13.39
C LYS A 705 5.36 -20.95 12.17
N PRO A 706 5.94 -21.08 10.96
CA PRO A 706 5.19 -21.44 9.76
C PRO A 706 4.69 -22.90 9.80
N THR A 707 3.66 -23.20 9.02
CA THR A 707 3.22 -24.57 8.74
C THR A 707 4.26 -25.33 7.92
N VAL A 708 4.92 -24.65 6.98
CA VAL A 708 5.95 -25.20 6.11
C VAL A 708 7.10 -24.21 5.94
N LEU A 709 8.34 -24.72 5.89
CA LEU A 709 9.54 -23.94 5.61
C LEU A 709 10.48 -24.72 4.68
N LEU A 710 10.79 -24.11 3.53
CA LEU A 710 11.85 -24.52 2.63
C LEU A 710 13.07 -23.61 2.83
N SER A 711 14.07 -24.11 3.55
CA SER A 711 15.29 -23.38 3.88
C SER A 711 16.20 -23.20 2.65
N PRO A 712 16.83 -22.03 2.47
CA PRO A 712 17.69 -21.75 1.32
C PRO A 712 18.99 -22.56 1.35
N ARG A 713 19.32 -23.21 2.48
CA ARG A 713 20.53 -24.04 2.62
C ARG A 713 20.52 -25.26 1.71
N SER A 714 19.39 -25.96 1.65
CA SER A 714 19.19 -27.15 0.82
C SER A 714 18.38 -26.82 -0.44
N CYS A 715 17.73 -25.67 -0.49
CA CYS A 715 16.93 -25.27 -1.64
C CYS A 715 16.96 -23.75 -1.87
N PRO A 716 18.03 -23.20 -2.48
CA PRO A 716 18.11 -21.77 -2.78
C PRO A 716 16.97 -21.34 -3.72
N PRO A 717 16.05 -20.45 -3.30
CA PRO A 717 14.83 -20.23 -4.08
C PRO A 717 15.07 -19.68 -5.49
N ARG A 718 16.03 -18.76 -5.66
CA ARG A 718 16.41 -18.22 -6.99
C ARG A 718 16.90 -19.27 -8.00
N LYS A 719 17.27 -20.47 -7.53
CA LYS A 719 17.70 -21.56 -8.40
C LYS A 719 16.52 -22.41 -8.88
N TYR A 720 15.52 -22.60 -8.02
CA TYR A 720 14.47 -23.60 -8.22
C TYR A 720 13.09 -23.01 -8.53
N PHE A 721 12.91 -21.70 -8.35
CA PHE A 721 11.63 -21.02 -8.57
C PHE A 721 11.85 -19.75 -9.39
N TRP A 722 11.14 -19.57 -10.50
CA TRP A 722 11.14 -18.33 -11.29
C TRP A 722 9.91 -18.18 -12.17
N ASP A 723 9.50 -16.94 -12.44
CA ASP A 723 8.41 -16.57 -13.33
C ASP A 723 7.07 -17.28 -13.05
N HIS A 724 6.75 -17.45 -11.76
CA HIS A 724 5.55 -18.14 -11.32
C HIS A 724 4.28 -17.37 -11.69
N VAL A 725 3.28 -18.07 -12.20
CA VAL A 725 1.88 -17.60 -12.19
C VAL A 725 1.17 -18.19 -10.98
N ILE A 726 0.13 -17.52 -10.49
CA ILE A 726 -0.79 -18.06 -9.48
C ILE A 726 -1.85 -18.87 -10.20
N VAL A 727 -2.25 -20.03 -9.65
CA VAL A 727 -3.22 -20.93 -10.27
C VAL A 727 -4.32 -21.32 -9.28
N PHE A 728 -5.55 -21.34 -9.76
CA PHE A 728 -6.66 -22.06 -9.14
C PHE A 728 -7.14 -23.15 -10.08
N ASP A 729 -7.44 -24.31 -9.54
CA ASP A 729 -8.19 -25.34 -10.27
C ASP A 729 -8.99 -26.25 -9.34
N ILE A 730 -9.82 -27.08 -9.98
CA ILE A 730 -10.43 -28.25 -9.37
C ILE A 730 -10.39 -29.37 -10.42
N THR A 731 -9.35 -30.20 -10.38
CA THR A 731 -9.34 -31.47 -11.13
C THR A 731 -10.11 -32.56 -10.39
N LEU A 732 -10.36 -33.68 -11.07
CA LEU A 732 -11.07 -34.84 -10.53
C LEU A 732 -10.29 -36.12 -10.79
N CYS A 733 -10.18 -36.99 -9.78
CA CYS A 733 -9.35 -38.19 -9.81
C CYS A 733 -7.87 -37.84 -10.09
N GLY A 734 -7.38 -38.15 -11.29
CA GLY A 734 -6.01 -37.82 -11.69
C GLY A 734 -4.94 -38.60 -10.94
N ASP A 735 -3.70 -38.20 -11.16
CA ASP A 735 -2.51 -38.90 -10.70
C ASP A 735 -2.37 -38.96 -9.16
N LEU A 736 -3.02 -38.05 -8.43
CA LEU A 736 -3.10 -38.09 -6.97
C LEU A 736 -4.41 -38.68 -6.45
N GLY A 737 -5.55 -38.17 -6.91
CA GLY A 737 -6.87 -38.59 -6.40
C GLY A 737 -7.29 -39.99 -6.87
N GLY A 738 -6.85 -40.43 -8.04
CA GLY A 738 -7.16 -41.78 -8.53
C GLY A 738 -6.59 -42.88 -7.62
N PRO A 739 -5.25 -42.91 -7.40
CA PRO A 739 -4.61 -43.92 -6.57
C PRO A 739 -5.00 -43.89 -5.09
N THR A 740 -5.35 -42.73 -4.55
CA THR A 740 -5.70 -42.56 -3.12
C THR A 740 -7.19 -42.80 -2.83
N TYR A 741 -8.02 -43.00 -3.86
CA TYR A 741 -9.46 -43.10 -3.70
C TYR A 741 -9.91 -44.27 -2.81
N ALA A 742 -9.29 -45.44 -2.95
CA ALA A 742 -9.68 -46.64 -2.21
C ALA A 742 -9.57 -46.47 -0.68
N ASP A 743 -8.61 -45.65 -0.24
CA ASP A 743 -8.34 -45.38 1.18
C ASP A 743 -9.06 -44.12 1.70
N SER A 744 -9.78 -43.41 0.83
CA SER A 744 -10.43 -42.13 1.17
C SER A 744 -11.70 -42.26 2.01
N GLY A 745 -12.29 -43.47 2.07
CA GLY A 745 -13.61 -43.71 2.66
C GLY A 745 -14.80 -43.29 1.77
N CYS A 746 -14.53 -42.81 0.55
CA CYS A 746 -15.57 -42.49 -0.42
C CYS A 746 -16.21 -43.75 -1.05
N PRO A 747 -17.51 -43.70 -1.40
CA PRO A 747 -18.22 -44.85 -1.95
C PRO A 747 -17.84 -45.13 -3.41
N GLY A 748 -17.98 -46.39 -3.85
CA GLY A 748 -17.77 -46.79 -5.24
C GLY A 748 -16.32 -46.60 -5.71
N THR A 749 -16.14 -46.25 -6.97
CA THR A 749 -14.84 -45.88 -7.57
C THR A 749 -14.78 -44.39 -7.90
N CYS A 750 -13.56 -43.87 -8.09
CA CYS A 750 -13.36 -42.46 -8.43
C CYS A 750 -14.15 -42.05 -9.69
N ALA A 751 -14.04 -42.85 -10.75
CA ALA A 751 -14.75 -42.64 -12.01
C ALA A 751 -16.27 -42.72 -11.87
N GLU A 752 -16.78 -43.60 -11.00
CA GLU A 752 -18.23 -43.71 -10.75
C GLU A 752 -18.79 -42.45 -10.09
N GLN A 753 -18.07 -41.86 -9.12
CA GLN A 753 -18.54 -40.62 -8.49
C GLN A 753 -18.48 -39.42 -9.43
N VAL A 754 -17.52 -39.37 -10.36
CA VAL A 754 -17.45 -38.32 -11.38
C VAL A 754 -18.74 -38.27 -12.22
N MET A 755 -19.43 -39.39 -12.41
CA MET A 755 -20.70 -39.41 -13.15
C MET A 755 -21.85 -38.70 -12.42
N ASN A 756 -21.83 -38.65 -11.09
CA ASN A 756 -22.93 -38.11 -10.30
C ASN A 756 -22.72 -36.62 -9.96
N PRO A 757 -23.52 -35.70 -10.53
CA PRO A 757 -23.35 -34.26 -10.31
C PRO A 757 -23.52 -33.83 -8.85
N THR A 758 -24.37 -34.51 -8.08
CA THR A 758 -24.67 -34.08 -6.70
C THR A 758 -23.50 -34.27 -5.74
N VAL A 759 -22.50 -35.10 -6.11
CA VAL A 759 -21.26 -35.26 -5.36
C VAL A 759 -20.50 -33.92 -5.28
N PHE A 760 -20.57 -33.11 -6.33
CA PHE A 760 -19.80 -31.89 -6.50
C PHE A 760 -20.50 -30.62 -5.99
N ASN A 761 -21.57 -30.77 -5.19
CA ASN A 761 -22.27 -29.62 -4.59
C ASN A 761 -21.39 -28.76 -3.66
N ASN A 762 -20.34 -29.35 -3.09
CA ASN A 762 -19.35 -28.64 -2.28
C ASN A 762 -18.01 -28.44 -3.00
N ALA A 763 -17.92 -28.77 -4.28
CA ALA A 763 -16.71 -28.60 -5.09
C ALA A 763 -16.66 -27.18 -5.69
N SER A 764 -16.62 -26.16 -4.82
CA SER A 764 -16.61 -24.75 -5.19
C SER A 764 -15.70 -23.91 -4.29
N TRP A 765 -14.90 -23.04 -4.90
CA TRP A 765 -14.22 -21.93 -4.26
C TRP A 765 -15.22 -20.79 -3.97
N SER A 766 -15.10 -20.18 -2.78
CA SER A 766 -15.59 -18.84 -2.46
C SER A 766 -14.43 -18.08 -1.83
N VAL A 767 -13.83 -17.17 -2.59
CA VAL A 767 -12.62 -16.42 -2.20
C VAL A 767 -12.99 -14.96 -1.98
N ASN A 768 -12.43 -14.36 -0.93
CA ASN A 768 -12.59 -12.93 -0.64
C ASN A 768 -11.62 -12.10 -1.48
N TYR A 769 -10.34 -12.49 -1.50
CA TYR A 769 -9.28 -11.86 -2.28
C TYR A 769 -8.03 -12.75 -2.37
N VAL A 770 -7.16 -12.43 -3.34
CA VAL A 770 -5.74 -12.81 -3.36
C VAL A 770 -4.91 -11.52 -3.41
N HIS A 771 -4.12 -11.25 -2.38
CA HIS A 771 -3.23 -10.09 -2.34
C HIS A 771 -1.77 -10.54 -2.42
N VAL A 772 -0.98 -9.87 -3.24
CA VAL A 772 0.45 -10.09 -3.37
C VAL A 772 1.18 -8.84 -2.92
N PHE A 773 2.19 -9.03 -2.06
CA PHE A 773 3.04 -7.97 -1.56
C PHE A 773 4.48 -8.22 -1.98
N ARG A 774 5.20 -7.16 -2.33
CA ARG A 774 6.65 -7.20 -2.57
C ARG A 774 7.41 -6.70 -1.36
N ASN A 775 8.58 -7.28 -1.11
CA ASN A 775 9.48 -6.82 -0.07
C ASN A 775 10.23 -5.57 -0.54
N SER A 776 10.00 -4.44 0.12
CA SER A 776 10.72 -3.19 -0.06
C SER A 776 11.71 -3.02 1.10
N LYS A 777 13.01 -2.92 0.77
CA LYS A 777 14.06 -2.67 1.76
C LYS A 777 14.10 -1.17 2.04
N VAL A 778 13.73 -0.77 3.25
CA VAL A 778 13.95 0.60 3.71
C VAL A 778 15.31 0.67 4.40
N LEU A 779 16.21 1.48 3.84
CA LEU A 779 17.52 1.76 4.44
C LEU A 779 17.36 2.83 5.52
N GLY A 780 17.39 2.42 6.79
CA GLY A 780 17.59 3.33 7.91
C GLY A 780 19.09 3.55 8.14
N SER A 781 19.56 4.79 8.11
CA SER A 781 20.91 5.15 8.56
C SER A 781 20.83 5.78 9.96
N ILE A 782 21.48 5.16 10.95
CA ILE A 782 21.73 5.81 12.25
C ILE A 782 22.91 6.78 12.05
N PRO A 783 22.77 8.09 12.31
CA PRO A 783 23.92 8.98 12.33
C PRO A 783 24.89 8.55 13.44
N SER A 784 26.12 8.19 13.10
CA SER A 784 27.18 7.78 14.04
C SER A 784 27.76 8.95 14.87
N SER A 785 26.98 10.00 15.13
CA SER A 785 27.45 11.17 15.88
C SER A 785 26.39 11.70 16.84
N ALA A 786 26.05 10.90 17.84
CA ALA A 786 25.60 11.45 19.12
C ALA A 786 26.71 11.21 20.14
N ASN A 787 27.70 12.10 20.17
CA ASN A 787 28.51 12.26 21.38
C ASN A 787 27.52 12.67 22.49
N PRO A 788 27.44 11.96 23.62
CA PRO A 788 26.55 12.35 24.69
C PRO A 788 27.05 13.67 25.27
N THR A 789 26.43 14.78 24.90
CA THR A 789 26.56 16.03 25.62
C THR A 789 25.79 15.86 26.94
N SER A 790 26.54 15.67 28.02
CA SER A 790 26.02 15.75 29.38
C SER A 790 25.48 17.15 29.62
N HIS A 791 24.16 17.33 29.54
CA HIS A 791 23.51 18.49 30.14
C HIS A 791 23.47 18.28 31.66
N PRO A 792 23.96 19.24 32.48
CA PRO A 792 23.81 19.15 33.92
C PRO A 792 22.32 19.21 34.28
N LEU A 793 21.89 18.27 35.12
CA LEU A 793 20.53 18.26 35.67
C LEU A 793 20.24 19.58 36.38
N ASP A 794 19.18 20.26 35.94
CA ASP A 794 18.69 21.49 36.53
C ASP A 794 18.11 21.21 37.93
N THR A 795 18.91 21.51 38.96
CA THR A 795 18.59 21.28 40.37
C THR A 795 17.49 22.19 40.91
N THR A 796 17.01 23.15 40.11
CA THR A 796 15.92 24.06 40.51
C THR A 796 14.56 23.37 40.56
N PHE A 797 14.29 22.36 39.72
CA PHE A 797 12.98 21.69 39.67
C PHE A 797 12.70 20.82 40.90
N LEU A 798 13.76 20.25 41.49
CA LEU A 798 13.67 19.44 42.72
C LEU A 798 13.49 20.29 43.98
N PHE A 799 13.94 21.55 43.97
CA PHE A 799 13.81 22.44 45.13
C PHE A 799 12.38 22.98 45.27
N TRP A 800 11.74 23.35 44.14
CA TRP A 800 10.36 23.83 44.14
C TRP A 800 9.32 22.76 44.44
N THR A 801 9.54 21.51 44.00
CA THR A 801 8.62 20.39 44.27
C THR A 801 8.58 20.01 45.75
N VAL A 802 9.71 20.10 46.47
CA VAL A 802 9.77 19.83 47.91
C VAL A 802 9.13 20.95 48.74
N LEU A 803 9.29 22.20 48.33
CA LEU A 803 8.63 23.35 48.98
C LEU A 803 7.10 23.31 48.80
N PHE A 804 6.62 22.93 47.62
CA PHE A 804 5.18 22.81 47.34
C PHE A 804 4.54 21.67 48.16
N ALA A 805 5.25 20.55 48.31
CA ALA A 805 4.81 19.44 49.16
C ALA A 805 4.74 19.82 50.65
N CYS A 806 5.71 20.61 51.15
CA CYS A 806 5.69 21.12 52.53
C CYS A 806 4.56 22.13 52.77
N TRP A 807 4.25 22.99 51.79
CA TRP A 807 3.13 23.93 51.88
C TRP A 807 1.78 23.21 51.84
N ALA A 808 1.60 22.28 50.89
CA ALA A 808 0.38 21.48 50.77
C ALA A 808 0.10 20.66 52.05
N TRP A 809 1.13 20.10 52.67
CA TRP A 809 1.00 19.36 53.94
C TRP A 809 0.59 20.27 55.11
N ARG A 810 1.08 21.51 55.17
CA ARG A 810 0.69 22.49 56.20
C ARG A 810 -0.76 22.96 56.02
N SER A 811 -1.18 23.21 54.79
CA SER A 811 -2.55 23.61 54.46
C SER A 811 -3.56 22.48 54.73
N LEU A 812 -3.21 21.23 54.42
CA LEU A 812 -4.04 20.07 54.72
C LEU A 812 -4.16 19.81 56.23
N ARG A 813 -3.09 20.03 57.00
CA ARG A 813 -3.10 19.89 58.47
C ARG A 813 -3.92 20.99 59.16
N ALA A 814 -3.92 22.20 58.62
CA ALA A 814 -4.76 23.29 59.12
C ALA A 814 -6.26 23.07 58.82
N ALA A 815 -6.58 22.50 57.65
CA ALA A 815 -7.95 22.14 57.28
C ALA A 815 -8.52 20.95 58.07
N LEU A 816 -7.65 20.08 58.61
CA LEU A 816 -8.05 18.93 59.45
C LEU A 816 -8.12 19.26 60.96
N MET A 817 -7.78 20.50 61.36
CA MET A 817 -7.79 20.95 62.76
C MET A 817 -8.81 22.06 63.06
N ASN A 818 -9.61 22.49 62.08
CA ASN A 818 -10.75 23.40 62.27
C ASN A 818 -12.07 22.66 62.11
#